data_AF-A0ABD3MEB8-F1
#
_entry.id   AF-A0ABD3MEB8-F1
#
_cell.length_a   1.000
_cell.length_b   1.000
_cell.length_c   1.000
_cell.angle_alpha   90.00
_cell.angle_beta   90.00
_cell.angle_gamma   90.00
#
_symmetry.space_group_name_H-M   'P 1'
#
loop_
_entity.id
_entity.type
_entity.pdbx_description
1 polymer ?
#
loop_
_entity_poly.entity_id
_entity_poly.type
_entity_poly.pdbx_seq_one_letter_code
_entity_poly.pdbx_strand_id
1 'polypeptide(L)'
;MPIVVIPYRCNRIINPSLTMRANRSPSLFVILARIVVGSSNSFSSSITPSTAWAWAPPHISTPHRSVRSYANSHLRQTSDASAACRDIKSSVSKCRFPISHRGGIVLRSTSTTAANNDNDIENSNNNNKQPKKNTTIMPPLSSSTSTTNTFDLHNDHLQLANEAMQFIDNSPDPFHVIQSATMALESAGFVEWNDIDGNDALHPGGKYYFTRNKSTLVAFAIGEHYQPSHGFKIIGSHTDSPNLKIKPYSKRTVSKDGGVSGMMQLAVECYGGGLWHTWFDRDLGVSGRVFVREEDDNEVVGGEKDNGDDEKKDDDNEENFASAVAAKSRRIRQELVKIDRAILRIPNLAIHLQTASEREAFSFNKEDHLAPIIAMAVKKSLGGGGGGGGSTNAKNGGDTTANNSENHDNIEWMKHQEPLLVQLLASHLGVDEKNIVDFELNLFDVQRASLGGAHSEFLHSARLDNLASCFLSLKGLIEHVQHGGLEKDSDISMIAMFDHEEVGSSSATGAGSPIVGEAVKRISHALGAYDPILYDRAIRRSFVLSVDQAHAVHPNYASKHEKNHGPKMNGGMVIKRNSNQRYATNAVTGLIIREIARRAGLPPVQDFVVRNDCGCGSTIGPVISTNTGMRAIDMGCPQLSMHSIRETMGVKDLTHGLALFRAFFADFSSVDGSIEA
;
A
#
# COMPACT_ATOMS: atom_id res chain seq x y z
N MET A 1 -7.52 -73.59 8.99
CA MET A 1 -6.63 -74.52 9.72
C MET A 1 -5.27 -74.50 9.04
N PRO A 2 -4.14 -74.84 9.70
CA PRO A 2 -3.92 -75.05 11.15
C PRO A 2 -2.89 -74.03 11.75
N ILE A 3 -2.58 -73.91 13.05
CA ILE A 3 -3.21 -74.26 14.36
C ILE A 3 -2.52 -73.40 15.48
N VAL A 4 -3.31 -72.77 16.38
CA VAL A 4 -3.25 -72.64 17.89
C VAL A 4 -1.86 -72.37 18.57
N VAL A 5 -1.66 -71.52 19.60
CA VAL A 5 -2.23 -71.52 21.00
C VAL A 5 -2.32 -70.11 21.65
N ILE A 6 -3.18 -69.98 22.68
CA ILE A 6 -3.59 -68.78 23.47
C ILE A 6 -4.01 -69.22 24.91
N PRO A 7 -4.39 -68.37 25.91
CA PRO A 7 -4.49 -66.90 26.02
C PRO A 7 -3.85 -66.30 27.33
N TYR A 8 -4.11 -65.02 27.67
CA TYR A 8 -4.72 -64.60 28.97
C TYR A 8 -5.27 -63.15 28.93
N ARG A 9 -6.01 -62.70 29.97
CA ARG A 9 -6.99 -61.57 29.92
C ARG A 9 -7.14 -60.80 31.25
N CYS A 10 -7.36 -59.47 31.19
CA CYS A 10 -8.31 -58.63 31.99
C CYS A 10 -8.19 -57.15 31.52
N ASN A 11 -9.22 -56.30 31.34
CA ASN A 11 -10.36 -55.86 32.19
C ASN A 11 -9.92 -55.04 33.43
N ARG A 12 -10.56 -53.91 33.82
CA ARG A 12 -11.89 -53.36 33.44
C ARG A 12 -12.04 -51.83 33.67
N ILE A 13 -12.59 -51.13 32.66
CA ILE A 13 -13.58 -50.01 32.64
C ILE A 13 -14.02 -49.33 33.97
N ILE A 14 -14.12 -47.98 34.01
CA ILE A 14 -15.32 -47.12 34.33
C ILE A 14 -14.97 -45.63 34.63
N ASN A 15 -15.87 -44.70 34.25
CA ASN A 15 -15.87 -43.22 34.41
C ASN A 15 -17.00 -42.85 35.44
N PRO A 16 -17.58 -41.64 35.62
CA PRO A 16 -17.21 -40.23 35.33
C PRO A 16 -17.49 -39.25 36.52
N SER A 17 -17.62 -37.94 36.22
CA SER A 17 -18.67 -36.99 36.70
C SER A 17 -18.33 -35.80 37.64
N LEU A 18 -18.81 -34.62 37.19
CA LEU A 18 -19.37 -33.43 37.86
C LEU A 18 -18.93 -33.02 39.28
N THR A 19 -18.61 -31.72 39.45
CA THR A 19 -19.56 -30.74 40.03
C THR A 19 -19.15 -29.27 39.83
N MET A 20 -20.11 -28.34 39.97
CA MET A 20 -19.92 -26.88 39.88
C MET A 20 -19.70 -26.23 41.25
N ARG A 21 -18.98 -25.10 41.29
CA ARG A 21 -19.24 -23.85 42.05
C ARG A 21 -18.03 -22.90 41.86
N ALA A 22 -18.08 -21.57 42.00
CA ALA A 22 -19.09 -20.50 41.95
C ALA A 22 -18.47 -19.31 42.71
N ASN A 23 -18.46 -18.11 42.10
CA ASN A 23 -18.25 -16.76 42.67
C ASN A 23 -17.34 -16.56 43.92
N ARG A 24 -16.31 -15.71 43.78
CA ARG A 24 -16.20 -14.42 44.51
C ARG A 24 -14.99 -13.57 44.08
N SER A 25 -15.24 -12.28 43.84
CA SER A 25 -14.31 -11.16 44.05
C SER A 25 -14.52 -10.63 45.51
N PRO A 26 -13.79 -9.64 46.09
CA PRO A 26 -13.42 -8.34 45.49
C PRO A 26 -12.02 -7.77 45.86
N SER A 27 -11.83 -6.48 45.56
CA SER A 27 -10.62 -5.64 45.62
C SER A 27 -10.15 -5.20 47.03
N LEU A 28 -8.90 -4.74 47.13
CA LEU A 28 -8.35 -3.56 47.88
C LEU A 28 -6.80 -3.55 47.71
N PHE A 29 -6.00 -2.58 48.18
CA PHE A 29 -5.79 -1.13 47.90
C PHE A 29 -4.50 -0.70 48.68
N VAL A 30 -4.02 0.56 48.57
CA VAL A 30 -2.97 1.21 49.45
C VAL A 30 -1.48 0.79 49.20
N ILE A 31 -0.40 1.59 49.39
CA ILE A 31 -0.01 3.01 49.06
C ILE A 31 1.38 3.36 49.74
N LEU A 32 2.12 4.39 49.25
CA LEU A 32 3.35 5.06 49.80
C LEU A 32 4.71 4.28 49.83
N ALA A 33 5.93 4.88 49.98
CA ALA A 33 6.55 6.10 49.38
C ALA A 33 8.02 6.39 49.87
N ARG A 34 8.83 7.10 49.04
CA ARG A 34 10.10 7.85 49.35
C ARG A 34 11.30 6.99 49.85
N ILE A 35 12.57 7.43 50.05
CA ILE A 35 13.28 8.74 50.23
C ILE A 35 14.58 8.83 49.36
N VAL A 36 15.18 10.03 49.23
CA VAL A 36 16.31 10.43 48.35
C VAL A 36 17.69 10.50 49.04
N VAL A 37 18.77 10.20 48.29
CA VAL A 37 20.20 10.58 48.50
C VAL A 37 20.86 10.75 47.10
N GLY A 38 21.81 11.65 46.82
CA GLY A 38 22.38 12.73 47.66
C GLY A 38 23.39 13.70 46.99
N SER A 39 24.51 13.23 46.40
CA SER A 39 25.77 14.03 46.37
C SER A 39 26.48 14.27 45.01
N SER A 40 26.43 15.52 44.54
CA SER A 40 27.54 16.40 44.10
C SER A 40 28.81 15.92 43.33
N ASN A 41 29.17 16.76 42.35
CA ASN A 41 30.51 17.19 41.90
C ASN A 41 31.27 16.49 40.74
N SER A 42 31.54 17.33 39.75
CA SER A 42 32.48 17.27 38.63
C SER A 42 33.94 16.90 38.95
N PHE A 43 34.65 16.30 37.97
CA PHE A 43 35.89 16.88 37.41
C PHE A 43 36.16 16.35 35.98
N SER A 44 37.37 16.51 35.43
CA SER A 44 37.66 16.60 33.99
C SER A 44 38.37 15.40 33.32
N SER A 45 38.56 15.54 32.00
CA SER A 45 39.76 15.15 31.23
C SER A 45 40.11 13.67 30.97
N SER A 46 39.73 13.22 29.75
CA SER A 46 40.64 12.77 28.66
C SER A 46 41.43 11.44 28.72
N ILE A 47 41.64 10.89 27.51
CA ILE A 47 42.65 9.90 27.07
C ILE A 47 42.30 8.40 27.22
N THR A 48 42.68 7.64 26.19
CA THR A 48 42.53 6.19 26.00
C THR A 48 43.59 5.37 26.76
N PRO A 49 43.43 4.04 26.85
CA PRO A 49 44.40 3.22 26.11
C PRO A 49 43.83 1.95 25.46
N SER A 50 44.63 1.39 24.55
CA SER A 50 44.44 0.08 23.90
C SER A 50 45.19 -1.05 24.61
N THR A 51 44.75 -2.30 24.47
CA THR A 51 45.62 -3.47 24.66
C THR A 51 45.37 -4.53 23.59
N ALA A 52 46.45 -4.96 22.93
CA ALA A 52 46.52 -6.20 22.15
C ALA A 52 47.81 -6.94 22.53
N TRP A 53 47.77 -8.27 22.60
CA TRP A 53 48.92 -9.14 22.86
C TRP A 53 49.06 -10.16 21.73
N ALA A 54 50.30 -10.53 21.41
CA ALA A 54 50.67 -11.44 20.31
C ALA A 54 51.92 -12.23 20.70
N TRP A 55 52.25 -13.34 20.01
CA TRP A 55 53.61 -13.93 20.08
C TRP A 55 53.98 -14.81 18.87
N ALA A 56 55.29 -14.87 18.57
CA ALA A 56 56.01 -15.56 17.48
C ALA A 56 57.54 -15.59 17.87
N PRO A 57 58.59 -15.83 17.02
CA PRO A 57 58.69 -16.10 15.57
C PRO A 57 58.94 -17.61 15.24
N PRO A 58 60.13 -18.18 14.87
CA PRO A 58 61.51 -17.69 14.68
C PRO A 58 61.90 -17.48 13.18
N HIS A 59 63.17 -17.69 12.77
CA HIS A 59 63.73 -17.28 11.46
C HIS A 59 64.73 -18.25 10.80
N ILE A 60 64.81 -18.22 9.46
CA ILE A 60 65.97 -18.43 8.53
C ILE A 60 65.43 -18.42 7.06
N SER A 61 66.08 -17.89 5.99
CA SER A 61 67.22 -16.96 5.80
C SER A 61 67.13 -16.29 4.38
N THR A 62 68.24 -15.88 3.75
CA THR A 62 68.35 -15.16 2.43
C THR A 62 69.69 -15.50 1.73
N PRO A 63 70.13 -14.98 0.53
CA PRO A 63 69.51 -14.06 -0.47
C PRO A 63 69.78 -14.35 -2.00
N HIS A 64 69.23 -13.48 -2.89
CA HIS A 64 69.78 -12.94 -4.17
C HIS A 64 69.84 -13.67 -5.56
N ARG A 65 69.19 -13.01 -6.57
CA ARG A 65 69.59 -12.64 -7.96
C ARG A 65 69.81 -13.68 -9.12
N SER A 66 68.93 -13.57 -10.13
CA SER A 66 69.18 -13.09 -11.53
C SER A 66 69.12 -14.00 -12.79
N VAL A 67 68.83 -13.36 -13.95
CA VAL A 67 69.03 -13.75 -15.38
C VAL A 67 67.95 -14.62 -16.09
N ARG A 68 67.96 -14.58 -17.45
CA ARG A 68 66.89 -14.85 -18.43
C ARG A 68 66.84 -16.29 -19.01
N SER A 69 65.63 -16.72 -19.38
CA SER A 69 65.17 -17.41 -20.63
C SER A 69 65.95 -18.55 -21.34
N TYR A 70 65.18 -19.45 -21.98
CA TYR A 70 65.55 -20.57 -22.88
C TYR A 70 66.24 -21.78 -22.22
N ALA A 71 66.17 -23.02 -22.74
CA ALA A 71 65.13 -23.76 -23.50
C ALA A 71 65.57 -25.23 -23.71
N ASN A 72 64.61 -26.16 -23.89
CA ASN A 72 64.77 -27.55 -24.39
C ASN A 72 65.71 -28.49 -23.58
N SER A 73 65.41 -29.77 -23.39
CA SER A 73 65.18 -30.78 -24.42
C SER A 73 64.67 -32.11 -23.80
N HIS A 74 63.75 -32.85 -24.46
CA HIS A 74 63.99 -34.20 -25.03
C HIS A 74 63.89 -35.39 -24.04
N LEU A 75 63.39 -36.60 -24.39
CA LEU A 75 62.91 -37.17 -25.68
C LEU A 75 62.05 -38.45 -25.45
N ARG A 76 61.27 -38.87 -26.47
CA ARG A 76 60.78 -40.25 -26.78
C ARG A 76 59.61 -40.84 -25.93
N GLN A 77 58.66 -41.61 -26.49
CA GLN A 77 58.37 -41.94 -27.91
C GLN A 77 56.92 -42.45 -28.15
N THR A 78 56.33 -42.10 -29.33
CA THR A 78 55.34 -42.84 -30.19
C THR A 78 54.16 -43.63 -29.57
N SER A 79 52.94 -43.64 -30.12
CA SER A 79 52.52 -43.63 -31.55
C SER A 79 51.01 -43.29 -31.67
N ASP A 80 50.35 -42.95 -32.80
CA ASP A 80 50.83 -42.54 -34.15
C ASP A 80 49.72 -41.82 -35.00
N ALA A 81 49.84 -41.89 -36.34
CA ALA A 81 49.03 -41.32 -37.44
C ALA A 81 47.56 -41.84 -37.59
N SER A 82 46.68 -41.32 -38.47
CA SER A 82 46.74 -40.32 -39.59
C SER A 82 45.34 -39.67 -39.80
N ALA A 83 45.16 -38.37 -40.15
CA ALA A 83 45.21 -37.68 -41.46
C ALA A 83 44.15 -38.14 -42.50
N ALA A 84 43.56 -37.35 -43.43
CA ALA A 84 43.73 -35.96 -43.95
C ALA A 84 42.33 -35.42 -44.42
N CYS A 85 41.95 -34.14 -44.59
CA CYS A 85 42.57 -32.85 -44.98
C CYS A 85 42.62 -32.54 -46.51
N ARG A 86 41.81 -31.57 -47.01
CA ARG A 86 42.18 -30.46 -47.95
C ARG A 86 40.99 -29.59 -48.48
N ASP A 87 41.37 -28.43 -49.03
CA ASP A 87 40.57 -27.31 -49.55
C ASP A 87 39.98 -27.50 -50.98
N ILE A 88 39.05 -26.60 -51.41
CA ILE A 88 39.17 -25.78 -52.65
C ILE A 88 38.04 -24.70 -52.78
N LYS A 89 38.25 -23.72 -53.66
CA LYS A 89 37.49 -22.45 -53.86
C LYS A 89 36.25 -22.60 -54.78
N SER A 90 35.26 -21.71 -54.67
CA SER A 90 34.88 -20.68 -55.71
C SER A 90 33.46 -20.08 -55.56
N SER A 91 33.25 -18.91 -56.22
CA SER A 91 31.97 -18.25 -56.62
C SER A 91 30.90 -17.93 -55.54
N VAL A 92 30.43 -16.71 -55.26
CA VAL A 92 30.22 -15.43 -55.99
C VAL A 92 28.95 -15.33 -56.85
N SER A 93 27.94 -14.60 -56.34
CA SER A 93 26.87 -13.87 -57.07
C SER A 93 26.20 -12.90 -56.07
N LYS A 94 26.62 -11.64 -55.92
CA LYS A 94 26.36 -10.46 -56.78
C LYS A 94 24.88 -10.21 -57.14
N CYS A 95 24.29 -9.22 -56.48
CA CYS A 95 23.64 -8.08 -57.15
C CYS A 95 23.85 -6.79 -56.32
N ARG A 96 23.67 -5.61 -56.92
CA ARG A 96 24.08 -4.31 -56.37
C ARG A 96 23.15 -3.19 -56.88
N PHE A 97 22.63 -2.35 -55.96
CA PHE A 97 22.34 -0.92 -56.17
C PHE A 97 21.26 -0.57 -57.23
N PRO A 98 20.76 0.69 -57.37
CA PRO A 98 21.35 1.96 -56.90
C PRO A 98 20.46 2.89 -56.05
N ILE A 99 21.14 3.90 -55.50
CA ILE A 99 20.58 5.14 -54.95
C ILE A 99 20.32 6.12 -56.11
N SER A 100 19.27 6.94 -56.03
CA SER A 100 19.13 8.17 -56.82
C SER A 100 18.53 9.30 -55.97
N HIS A 101 18.76 10.54 -56.36
CA HIS A 101 18.43 11.75 -55.59
C HIS A 101 17.30 12.59 -56.23
N ARG A 102 16.77 13.50 -55.39
CA ARG A 102 16.04 14.76 -55.66
C ARG A 102 14.51 14.68 -55.62
N GLY A 103 13.92 15.71 -54.99
CA GLY A 103 12.47 15.87 -54.82
C GLY A 103 12.10 16.58 -53.52
N GLY A 104 12.66 17.76 -53.25
CA GLY A 104 12.28 18.55 -52.08
C GLY A 104 11.05 19.42 -52.37
N ILE A 105 10.00 19.32 -51.55
CA ILE A 105 8.87 20.25 -51.53
C ILE A 105 8.69 20.74 -50.10
N VAL A 106 8.66 22.05 -49.92
CA VAL A 106 8.31 22.72 -48.66
C VAL A 106 6.83 23.06 -48.71
N LEU A 107 6.07 22.67 -47.68
CA LEU A 107 4.74 23.22 -47.43
C LEU A 107 4.66 23.76 -45.99
N ARG A 108 4.66 25.09 -45.89
CA ARG A 108 4.08 25.81 -44.75
C ARG A 108 2.59 26.00 -45.02
N SER A 109 1.76 25.78 -44.01
CA SER A 109 0.56 26.60 -43.76
C SER A 109 0.42 26.71 -42.24
N THR A 110 0.68 27.87 -41.60
CA THR A 110 -0.12 29.11 -41.58
C THR A 110 -1.54 28.89 -41.05
N SER A 111 -1.78 29.43 -39.87
CA SER A 111 -3.09 29.54 -39.23
C SER A 111 -4.04 30.44 -40.03
N THR A 112 -5.35 30.19 -39.90
CA THR A 112 -6.38 31.20 -40.18
C THR A 112 -7.63 30.90 -39.35
N THR A 113 -8.37 31.95 -38.99
CA THR A 113 -9.52 31.94 -38.07
C THR A 113 -10.85 32.06 -38.80
N ALA A 114 -11.84 31.25 -38.41
CA ALA A 114 -13.28 31.55 -38.47
C ALA A 114 -13.96 30.71 -37.35
N ALA A 115 -14.88 31.17 -36.50
CA ALA A 115 -15.74 32.36 -36.47
C ALA A 115 -16.97 32.30 -37.41
N ASN A 116 -17.98 31.56 -36.97
CA ASN A 116 -19.42 31.84 -37.04
C ASN A 116 -20.01 31.18 -35.77
N ASN A 117 -20.83 31.81 -34.92
CA ASN A 117 -22.07 32.54 -35.14
C ASN A 117 -23.15 31.71 -35.83
N ASP A 118 -24.00 31.08 -35.01
CA ASP A 118 -25.45 31.16 -35.20
C ASP A 118 -26.08 31.47 -33.83
N ASN A 119 -27.16 32.24 -33.83
CA ASN A 119 -27.97 32.49 -32.63
C ASN A 119 -29.22 31.63 -32.74
N ASP A 120 -29.70 31.10 -31.62
CA ASP A 120 -31.14 30.96 -31.42
C ASP A 120 -31.50 31.37 -30.00
N ILE A 121 -32.68 31.98 -29.85
CA ILE A 121 -33.14 32.62 -28.63
C ILE A 121 -34.35 31.87 -28.11
N GLU A 122 -34.25 31.31 -26.92
CA GLU A 122 -35.45 31.08 -26.10
C GLU A 122 -35.19 31.39 -24.62
N ASN A 123 -36.24 31.81 -23.92
CA ASN A 123 -36.13 32.64 -22.72
C ASN A 123 -37.11 32.14 -21.64
N SER A 124 -36.57 31.66 -20.52
CA SER A 124 -37.34 31.55 -19.28
C SER A 124 -36.47 31.75 -18.04
N ASN A 125 -36.90 32.65 -17.16
CA ASN A 125 -36.30 32.82 -15.84
C ASN A 125 -36.74 31.68 -14.92
N ASN A 126 -35.84 31.16 -14.09
CA ASN A 126 -36.21 30.93 -12.69
C ASN A 126 -35.00 30.96 -11.75
N ASN A 127 -35.17 31.62 -10.59
CA ASN A 127 -34.13 31.76 -9.59
C ASN A 127 -34.29 30.69 -8.49
N ASN A 128 -33.33 29.76 -8.40
CA ASN A 128 -33.03 29.14 -7.11
C ASN A 128 -31.58 28.62 -7.09
N LYS A 129 -30.77 29.09 -6.13
CA LYS A 129 -29.34 28.70 -5.99
C LYS A 129 -29.13 27.90 -4.72
N GLN A 130 -29.23 26.57 -4.82
CA GLN A 130 -28.58 25.68 -3.87
C GLN A 130 -27.08 25.51 -4.24
N PRO A 131 -26.18 25.32 -3.25
CA PRO A 131 -24.77 25.06 -3.51
C PRO A 131 -24.59 23.65 -4.11
N LYS A 132 -24.03 23.58 -5.33
CA LYS A 132 -23.71 22.28 -5.95
C LYS A 132 -22.46 21.68 -5.30
N LYS A 133 -22.58 20.46 -4.76
CA LYS A 133 -21.42 19.61 -4.45
C LYS A 133 -20.71 19.25 -5.76
N ASN A 134 -19.40 19.47 -5.85
CA ASN A 134 -18.60 19.04 -6.99
C ASN A 134 -18.26 17.55 -6.87
N THR A 135 -19.23 16.69 -7.19
CA THR A 135 -18.98 15.25 -7.33
C THR A 135 -18.31 14.99 -8.68
N THR A 136 -17.02 14.68 -8.67
CA THR A 136 -16.29 14.21 -9.85
C THR A 136 -16.71 12.79 -10.19
N ILE A 137 -17.79 12.66 -10.96
CA ILE A 137 -18.32 11.36 -11.40
C ILE A 137 -17.29 10.69 -12.32
N MET A 138 -16.82 9.49 -11.95
CA MET A 138 -16.03 8.65 -12.84
C MET A 138 -16.91 8.15 -13.99
N PRO A 139 -16.41 8.10 -15.25
CA PRO A 139 -17.13 7.42 -16.32
C PRO A 139 -17.20 5.91 -16.00
N PRO A 140 -18.34 5.24 -16.27
CA PRO A 140 -18.43 3.80 -16.09
C PRO A 140 -17.49 3.08 -17.06
N LEU A 141 -16.86 1.98 -16.63
CA LEU A 141 -16.11 1.10 -17.53
C LEU A 141 -17.08 0.53 -18.58
N SER A 142 -16.82 0.84 -19.85
CA SER A 142 -17.73 0.52 -20.96
C SER A 142 -17.67 -0.97 -21.31
N SER A 143 -18.77 -1.69 -21.12
CA SER A 143 -18.92 -3.08 -21.54
C SER A 143 -19.05 -3.20 -23.06
N SER A 144 -17.98 -3.61 -23.75
CA SER A 144 -17.98 -3.87 -25.20
C SER A 144 -18.02 -5.36 -25.51
N THR A 145 -19.22 -5.92 -25.69
CA THR A 145 -19.39 -7.28 -26.23
C THR A 145 -19.11 -7.32 -27.72
N SER A 146 -18.09 -8.06 -28.15
CA SER A 146 -17.81 -8.35 -29.57
C SER A 146 -17.21 -9.74 -29.74
N THR A 147 -17.78 -10.54 -30.65
CA THR A 147 -17.34 -11.91 -30.91
C THR A 147 -16.20 -11.96 -31.94
N THR A 148 -15.07 -12.53 -31.53
CA THR A 148 -14.06 -13.21 -32.37
C THR A 148 -13.67 -12.52 -33.68
N ASN A 149 -12.65 -11.66 -33.64
CA ASN A 149 -11.58 -11.64 -34.66
C ASN A 149 -10.32 -10.96 -34.08
N THR A 150 -9.16 -11.60 -34.28
CA THR A 150 -7.79 -11.10 -34.03
C THR A 150 -7.63 -9.87 -33.12
N PHE A 151 -7.43 -10.10 -31.81
CA PHE A 151 -7.08 -9.07 -30.84
C PHE A 151 -5.84 -8.26 -31.29
N ASP A 152 -5.96 -6.92 -31.34
CA ASP A 152 -4.79 -6.05 -31.37
C ASP A 152 -4.26 -5.87 -29.95
N LEU A 153 -3.45 -6.86 -29.54
CA LEU A 153 -2.83 -6.95 -28.21
C LEU A 153 -2.11 -5.65 -27.79
N HIS A 154 -1.69 -4.79 -28.73
CA HIS A 154 -1.04 -3.53 -28.39
C HIS A 154 -2.00 -2.55 -27.70
N ASN A 155 -3.26 -2.47 -28.16
CA ASN A 155 -4.26 -1.58 -27.58
C ASN A 155 -4.69 -2.07 -26.19
N ASP A 156 -4.88 -3.38 -26.01
CA ASP A 156 -5.28 -3.99 -24.73
C ASP A 156 -4.28 -3.67 -23.62
N HIS A 157 -2.97 -3.77 -23.91
CA HIS A 157 -1.90 -3.41 -22.96
C HIS A 157 -1.99 -1.94 -22.52
N LEU A 158 -2.23 -1.02 -23.46
CA LEU A 158 -2.27 0.41 -23.19
C LEU A 158 -3.57 0.83 -22.50
N GLN A 159 -4.71 0.22 -22.83
CA GLN A 159 -5.96 0.44 -22.10
C GLN A 159 -5.81 0.06 -20.62
N LEU A 160 -5.30 -1.15 -20.33
CA LEU A 160 -5.13 -1.58 -18.94
C LEU A 160 -4.14 -0.69 -18.17
N ALA A 161 -3.09 -0.20 -18.84
CA ALA A 161 -2.18 0.78 -18.26
C ALA A 161 -2.87 2.12 -17.97
N ASN A 162 -3.77 2.60 -18.83
CA ASN A 162 -4.57 3.81 -18.58
C ASN A 162 -5.53 3.65 -17.39
N GLU A 163 -6.20 2.49 -17.28
CA GLU A 163 -7.07 2.18 -16.13
C GLU A 163 -6.27 2.12 -14.82
N ALA A 164 -5.08 1.49 -14.84
CA ALA A 164 -4.16 1.46 -13.69
C ALA A 164 -3.68 2.87 -13.30
N MET A 165 -3.30 3.70 -14.28
CA MET A 165 -2.93 5.10 -14.05
C MET A 165 -4.05 5.88 -13.37
N GLN A 166 -5.30 5.73 -13.83
CA GLN A 166 -6.44 6.41 -13.23
C GLN A 166 -6.70 5.97 -11.78
N PHE A 167 -6.58 4.68 -11.48
CA PHE A 167 -6.70 4.14 -10.12
C PHE A 167 -5.62 4.74 -9.19
N ILE A 168 -4.37 4.76 -9.64
CA ILE A 168 -3.23 5.25 -8.85
C ILE A 168 -3.27 6.77 -8.68
N ASP A 169 -3.64 7.53 -9.72
CA ASP A 169 -3.83 8.98 -9.65
C ASP A 169 -4.94 9.39 -8.68
N ASN A 170 -6.01 8.61 -8.61
CA ASN A 170 -7.11 8.81 -7.67
C ASN A 170 -6.75 8.36 -6.24
N SER A 171 -5.74 7.50 -6.08
CA SER A 171 -5.33 6.88 -4.82
C SER A 171 -3.95 7.37 -4.34
N PRO A 172 -3.83 8.61 -3.80
CA PRO A 172 -2.58 9.14 -3.25
C PRO A 172 -2.15 8.51 -1.91
N ASP A 173 -3.07 7.88 -1.18
CA ASP A 173 -2.88 7.28 0.15
C ASP A 173 -3.87 6.12 0.40
N PRO A 174 -3.66 5.27 1.43
CA PRO A 174 -4.52 4.11 1.71
C PRO A 174 -6.03 4.40 1.80
N PHE A 175 -6.44 5.55 2.34
CA PHE A 175 -7.85 5.86 2.50
C PHE A 175 -8.53 6.08 1.14
N HIS A 176 -7.82 6.71 0.20
CA HIS A 176 -8.28 6.87 -1.17
C HIS A 176 -8.16 5.59 -2.00
N VAL A 177 -7.23 4.68 -1.68
CA VAL A 177 -7.21 3.31 -2.25
C VAL A 177 -8.50 2.58 -1.88
N ILE A 178 -8.90 2.59 -0.60
CA ILE A 178 -10.13 1.94 -0.15
C ILE A 178 -11.37 2.63 -0.71
N GLN A 179 -11.40 3.97 -0.79
CA GLN A 179 -12.50 4.68 -1.45
C GLN A 179 -12.64 4.26 -2.92
N SER A 180 -11.54 4.20 -3.67
CA SER A 180 -11.54 3.78 -5.09
C SER A 180 -11.95 2.31 -5.25
N ALA A 181 -11.50 1.44 -4.35
CA ALA A 181 -11.84 0.02 -4.36
C ALA A 181 -13.31 -0.26 -4.01
N THR A 182 -13.85 0.40 -2.98
CA THR A 182 -15.27 0.26 -2.57
C THR A 182 -16.21 0.76 -3.66
N MET A 183 -15.97 1.94 -4.24
CA MET A 183 -16.77 2.44 -5.38
C MET A 183 -16.77 1.47 -6.58
N ALA A 184 -15.65 0.82 -6.87
CA ALA A 184 -15.56 -0.19 -7.94
C ALA A 184 -16.30 -1.49 -7.60
N LEU A 185 -16.24 -1.95 -6.35
CA LEU A 185 -16.95 -3.14 -5.85
C LEU A 185 -18.47 -2.91 -5.82
N GLU A 186 -18.92 -1.76 -5.32
CA GLU A 186 -20.33 -1.30 -5.34
C GLU A 186 -20.85 -1.22 -6.78
N SER A 187 -20.05 -0.67 -7.72
CA SER A 187 -20.38 -0.62 -9.14
C SER A 187 -20.44 -2.02 -9.79
N ALA A 188 -19.70 -2.99 -9.26
CA ALA A 188 -19.81 -4.42 -9.62
C ALA A 188 -20.93 -5.15 -8.84
N GLY A 189 -21.68 -4.44 -7.99
CA GLY A 189 -22.81 -4.96 -7.20
C GLY A 189 -22.41 -5.81 -6.00
N PHE A 190 -21.20 -5.65 -5.45
CA PHE A 190 -20.87 -6.18 -4.13
C PHE A 190 -21.51 -5.31 -3.03
N VAL A 191 -21.77 -5.88 -1.86
CA VAL A 191 -22.42 -5.21 -0.71
C VAL A 191 -21.43 -5.05 0.46
N GLU A 192 -21.43 -3.91 1.16
CA GLU A 192 -20.67 -3.77 2.42
C GLU A 192 -21.32 -4.66 3.49
N TRP A 193 -20.57 -5.62 4.00
CA TRP A 193 -20.97 -6.56 5.04
C TRP A 193 -20.53 -6.05 6.40
N ASN A 194 -21.44 -6.07 7.37
CA ASN A 194 -21.16 -5.58 8.72
C ASN A 194 -20.27 -6.56 9.50
N ASP A 195 -18.96 -6.29 9.48
CA ASP A 195 -17.92 -7.03 10.21
C ASP A 195 -17.96 -6.83 11.74
N ILE A 196 -18.88 -6.05 12.30
CA ILE A 196 -19.10 -5.97 13.75
C ILE A 196 -20.25 -6.90 14.14
N ASP A 197 -21.47 -6.58 13.71
CA ASP A 197 -22.69 -7.27 14.15
C ASP A 197 -22.87 -8.64 13.48
N GLY A 198 -22.22 -8.87 12.33
CA GLY A 198 -22.05 -10.19 11.71
C GLY A 198 -23.34 -10.88 11.24
N ASN A 199 -24.45 -10.15 11.15
CA ASN A 199 -25.80 -10.70 10.98
C ASN A 199 -26.49 -10.21 9.69
N ASP A 200 -25.83 -10.45 8.56
CA ASP A 200 -26.44 -10.47 7.22
C ASP A 200 -26.31 -11.88 6.65
N ALA A 201 -27.32 -12.34 5.92
CA ALA A 201 -27.42 -13.72 5.46
C ALA A 201 -26.49 -14.02 4.26
N LEU A 202 -25.19 -14.18 4.53
CA LEU A 202 -24.21 -14.65 3.53
C LEU A 202 -24.71 -15.96 2.89
N HIS A 203 -24.69 -16.02 1.55
CA HIS A 203 -25.22 -17.15 0.78
C HIS A 203 -24.33 -17.49 -0.43
N PRO A 204 -24.36 -18.75 -0.93
CA PRO A 204 -23.77 -19.12 -2.22
C PRO A 204 -24.24 -18.20 -3.36
N GLY A 205 -23.34 -17.82 -4.26
CA GLY A 205 -23.57 -16.80 -5.30
C GLY A 205 -23.50 -15.34 -4.83
N GLY A 206 -23.40 -15.09 -3.52
CA GLY A 206 -23.31 -13.74 -2.96
C GLY A 206 -21.92 -13.11 -3.06
N LYS A 207 -21.86 -11.77 -3.03
CA LYS A 207 -20.65 -10.96 -3.24
C LYS A 207 -20.60 -9.77 -2.28
N TYR A 208 -19.53 -9.68 -1.50
CA TYR A 208 -19.45 -8.87 -0.29
C TYR A 208 -18.06 -8.26 -0.09
N TYR A 209 -17.99 -7.17 0.67
CA TYR A 209 -16.72 -6.63 1.18
C TYR A 209 -16.90 -6.06 2.58
N PHE A 210 -15.81 -5.91 3.32
CA PHE A 210 -15.78 -5.10 4.53
C PHE A 210 -14.47 -4.33 4.62
N THR A 211 -14.47 -3.29 5.45
CA THR A 211 -13.36 -2.34 5.57
C THR A 211 -13.01 -2.07 7.02
N ARG A 212 -11.71 -1.94 7.33
CA ARG A 212 -11.20 -1.75 8.69
C ARG A 212 -10.25 -0.54 8.71
N ASN A 213 -10.49 0.39 9.63
CA ASN A 213 -9.92 1.76 9.64
C ASN A 213 -10.20 2.58 8.34
N LYS A 214 -11.00 2.05 7.40
CA LYS A 214 -11.08 2.49 6.00
C LYS A 214 -9.71 2.63 5.31
N SER A 215 -8.70 1.86 5.76
CA SER A 215 -7.38 1.70 5.10
C SER A 215 -7.08 0.24 4.71
N THR A 216 -7.73 -0.74 5.34
CA THR A 216 -7.71 -2.16 4.91
C THR A 216 -9.07 -2.58 4.41
N LEU A 217 -9.08 -3.44 3.38
CA LEU A 217 -10.28 -3.99 2.76
C LEU A 217 -10.13 -5.49 2.53
N VAL A 218 -11.21 -6.23 2.76
CA VAL A 218 -11.36 -7.63 2.33
C VAL A 218 -12.64 -7.72 1.52
N ALA A 219 -12.54 -8.18 0.27
CA ALA A 219 -13.68 -8.41 -0.61
C ALA A 219 -13.70 -9.86 -1.08
N PHE A 220 -14.88 -10.47 -1.12
CA PHE A 220 -15.04 -11.89 -1.41
C PHE A 220 -16.35 -12.17 -2.16
N ALA A 221 -16.31 -13.18 -3.01
CA ALA A 221 -17.46 -13.71 -3.72
C ALA A 221 -17.55 -15.22 -3.53
N ILE A 222 -18.74 -15.70 -3.19
CA ILE A 222 -19.00 -17.06 -2.73
C ILE A 222 -19.51 -17.85 -3.92
N GLY A 223 -18.85 -18.96 -4.28
CA GLY A 223 -19.30 -19.83 -5.36
C GLY A 223 -20.71 -20.39 -5.13
N GLU A 224 -21.47 -20.59 -6.20
CA GLU A 224 -22.82 -21.17 -6.13
C GLU A 224 -22.82 -22.62 -5.66
N HIS A 225 -21.67 -23.30 -5.76
CA HIS A 225 -21.48 -24.68 -5.29
C HIS A 225 -20.67 -24.72 -3.98
N TYR A 226 -20.63 -23.62 -3.21
CA TYR A 226 -20.00 -23.61 -1.89
C TYR A 226 -20.67 -24.60 -0.94
N GLN A 227 -19.85 -25.29 -0.15
CA GLN A 227 -20.26 -26.18 0.93
C GLN A 227 -19.34 -25.97 2.13
N PRO A 228 -19.80 -26.21 3.37
CA PRO A 228 -18.95 -26.14 4.55
C PRO A 228 -17.67 -26.97 4.39
N SER A 229 -16.52 -26.37 4.70
CA SER A 229 -15.16 -26.89 4.45
C SER A 229 -14.61 -26.82 3.02
N HIS A 230 -15.27 -26.15 2.07
CA HIS A 230 -14.59 -25.66 0.86
C HIS A 230 -13.61 -24.52 1.18
N GLY A 231 -12.66 -24.28 0.28
CA GLY A 231 -11.49 -23.43 0.51
C GLY A 231 -11.70 -21.96 0.14
N PHE A 232 -10.66 -21.17 0.36
CA PHE A 232 -10.55 -19.77 -0.02
C PHE A 232 -9.38 -19.58 -0.98
N LYS A 233 -9.66 -18.98 -2.14
CA LYS A 233 -8.67 -18.53 -3.13
C LYS A 233 -8.39 -17.06 -2.86
N ILE A 234 -7.33 -16.78 -2.10
CA ILE A 234 -7.04 -15.43 -1.58
C ILE A 234 -5.93 -14.79 -2.40
N ILE A 235 -6.16 -13.59 -2.93
CA ILE A 235 -5.09 -12.72 -3.44
C ILE A 235 -4.83 -11.61 -2.40
N GLY A 236 -3.62 -11.56 -1.85
CA GLY A 236 -3.21 -10.56 -0.85
C GLY A 236 -2.35 -9.46 -1.46
N SER A 237 -2.60 -8.20 -1.15
CA SER A 237 -1.82 -7.02 -1.58
C SER A 237 -1.78 -5.95 -0.48
N HIS A 238 -1.11 -4.82 -0.68
CA HIS A 238 -1.15 -3.69 0.27
C HIS A 238 -1.39 -2.33 -0.38
N THR A 239 -2.10 -1.49 0.38
CA THR A 239 -2.60 -0.16 0.04
C THR A 239 -1.61 0.96 0.36
N ASP A 240 -0.62 0.68 1.21
CA ASP A 240 0.37 1.66 1.64
C ASP A 240 1.66 1.55 0.83
N SER A 241 2.34 2.70 0.75
CA SER A 241 3.59 2.94 0.04
C SER A 241 4.46 3.89 0.87
N PRO A 242 5.79 3.92 0.68
CA PRO A 242 6.66 4.82 1.44
C PRO A 242 6.34 6.28 1.13
N ASN A 243 6.12 7.09 2.15
CA ASN A 243 5.73 8.49 1.98
C ASN A 243 6.17 9.38 3.14
N LEU A 244 5.97 10.69 3.00
CA LEU A 244 6.16 11.63 4.11
C LEU A 244 4.80 11.97 4.72
N LYS A 245 4.53 11.49 5.94
CA LYS A 245 3.33 11.89 6.70
C LYS A 245 3.58 13.22 7.40
N ILE A 246 2.55 14.04 7.55
CA ILE A 246 2.58 15.26 8.37
C ILE A 246 2.53 14.83 9.83
N LYS A 247 3.49 15.31 10.65
CA LYS A 247 3.54 14.97 12.09
C LYS A 247 2.34 15.57 12.83
N PRO A 248 1.85 14.93 13.91
CA PRO A 248 0.74 15.42 14.71
C PRO A 248 0.90 16.87 15.21
N TYR A 249 2.13 17.32 15.46
CA TYR A 249 2.44 18.75 15.65
C TYR A 249 3.07 19.28 14.34
N SER A 250 2.22 19.71 13.41
CA SER A 250 2.62 20.02 12.04
C SER A 250 3.48 21.28 11.88
N LYS A 251 3.53 22.16 12.89
CA LYS A 251 4.13 23.50 12.81
C LYS A 251 5.65 23.51 13.00
N ARG A 252 6.39 24.04 12.02
CA ARG A 252 7.84 24.26 12.12
C ARG A 252 8.22 25.71 11.77
N THR A 253 8.40 26.54 12.81
CA THR A 253 8.58 28.00 12.71
C THR A 253 10.02 28.51 12.72
N VAL A 254 11.02 27.64 12.96
CA VAL A 254 12.45 27.99 12.98
C VAL A 254 13.26 26.81 12.42
N SER A 255 14.34 27.07 11.69
CA SER A 255 15.37 26.05 11.44
C SER A 255 16.22 25.83 12.70
N LYS A 256 16.76 24.62 12.92
CA LYS A 256 17.44 24.26 14.18
C LYS A 256 18.73 25.06 14.48
N ASP A 257 19.27 25.75 13.48
CA ASP A 257 20.40 26.69 13.58
C ASP A 257 20.00 28.08 14.09
N GLY A 258 18.70 28.33 14.34
CA GLY A 258 18.18 29.65 14.71
C GLY A 258 17.92 30.58 13.51
N GLY A 259 18.07 30.07 12.29
CA GLY A 259 17.79 30.81 11.06
C GLY A 259 16.31 31.20 10.94
N VAL A 260 16.05 32.47 10.66
CA VAL A 260 14.73 32.97 10.25
C VAL A 260 14.74 33.12 8.73
N SER A 261 14.54 32.02 8.02
CA SER A 261 14.46 31.96 6.54
C SER A 261 13.27 32.75 5.96
N GLY A 262 12.33 33.21 6.81
CA GLY A 262 11.06 33.79 6.41
C GLY A 262 10.09 32.78 5.79
N MET A 263 10.44 31.49 5.73
CA MET A 263 9.63 30.41 5.18
C MET A 263 8.90 29.67 6.31
N MET A 264 7.63 29.35 6.07
CA MET A 264 6.84 28.49 6.95
C MET A 264 7.01 27.05 6.43
N GLN A 265 7.36 26.13 7.32
CA GLN A 265 7.57 24.71 7.00
C GLN A 265 6.58 23.82 7.75
N LEU A 266 6.29 22.65 7.19
CA LEU A 266 5.62 21.59 7.92
C LEU A 266 6.63 20.62 8.53
N ALA A 267 6.33 20.10 9.72
CA ALA A 267 7.02 18.97 10.31
C ALA A 267 6.48 17.67 9.69
N VAL A 268 7.37 16.83 9.17
CA VAL A 268 7.04 15.54 8.53
C VAL A 268 7.84 14.40 9.13
N GLU A 269 7.35 13.18 8.94
CA GLU A 269 7.99 11.92 9.31
C GLU A 269 8.13 10.99 8.10
N CYS A 270 9.15 10.13 8.12
CA CYS A 270 9.39 9.12 7.09
C CYS A 270 8.57 7.86 7.38
N TYR A 271 7.55 7.59 6.57
CA TYR A 271 6.78 6.35 6.59
C TYR A 271 7.38 5.33 5.60
N GLY A 272 7.70 4.12 6.06
CA GLY A 272 8.19 3.04 5.20
C GLY A 272 9.64 3.14 4.71
N GLY A 273 9.99 2.30 3.74
CA GLY A 273 11.35 2.08 3.24
C GLY A 273 11.87 3.08 2.20
N GLY A 274 11.34 4.32 2.17
CA GLY A 274 11.44 5.24 1.03
C GLY A 274 12.85 5.63 0.54
N LEU A 275 12.98 5.86 -0.77
CA LEU A 275 14.15 6.47 -1.39
C LEU A 275 14.08 8.01 -1.27
N TRP A 276 14.26 8.51 -0.05
CA TRP A 276 13.99 9.92 0.33
C TRP A 276 14.71 10.99 -0.51
N HIS A 277 15.82 10.66 -1.20
CA HIS A 277 16.47 11.59 -2.14
C HIS A 277 15.58 11.94 -3.34
N THR A 278 14.66 11.05 -3.73
CA THR A 278 13.74 11.25 -4.87
C THR A 278 12.61 12.25 -4.57
N TRP A 279 12.34 12.50 -3.28
CA TRP A 279 11.32 13.43 -2.78
C TRP A 279 11.78 14.90 -2.80
N PHE A 280 13.09 15.14 -2.90
CA PHE A 280 13.60 16.49 -3.13
C PHE A 280 13.23 16.98 -4.53
N ASP A 281 12.98 18.28 -4.63
CA ASP A 281 12.63 19.00 -5.85
C ASP A 281 11.41 18.46 -6.63
N ARG A 282 10.47 17.87 -5.87
CA ARG A 282 9.13 17.46 -6.30
C ARG A 282 8.08 18.53 -5.97
N ASP A 283 7.05 18.61 -6.81
CA ASP A 283 5.87 19.42 -6.55
C ASP A 283 4.84 18.56 -5.79
N LEU A 284 4.59 18.92 -4.53
CA LEU A 284 3.91 18.04 -3.58
C LEU A 284 2.53 18.57 -3.20
N GLY A 285 1.56 17.68 -3.21
CA GLY A 285 0.20 17.86 -2.67
C GLY A 285 0.10 17.29 -1.26
N VAL A 286 -1.11 17.35 -0.69
CA VAL A 286 -1.45 16.73 0.60
C VAL A 286 -2.75 15.97 0.48
N SER A 287 -2.80 14.75 0.99
CA SER A 287 -4.02 13.94 1.03
C SER A 287 -4.10 13.04 2.27
N GLY A 288 -5.32 12.63 2.61
CA GLY A 288 -5.57 11.66 3.67
C GLY A 288 -6.96 11.86 4.26
N ARG A 289 -7.05 11.80 5.59
CA ARG A 289 -8.29 11.95 6.34
C ARG A 289 -8.23 13.08 7.37
N VAL A 290 -9.38 13.71 7.59
CA VAL A 290 -9.59 14.75 8.61
C VAL A 290 -10.79 14.37 9.47
N PHE A 291 -10.66 14.50 10.78
CA PHE A 291 -11.74 14.27 11.73
C PHE A 291 -12.40 15.61 12.05
N VAL A 292 -13.69 15.71 11.72
CA VAL A 292 -14.48 16.95 11.84
C VAL A 292 -15.64 16.72 12.81
N ARG A 293 -15.77 17.61 13.78
CA ARG A 293 -16.91 17.68 14.70
C ARG A 293 -18.12 18.26 13.96
N GLU A 294 -19.25 17.56 14.00
CA GLU A 294 -20.52 18.03 13.45
C GLU A 294 -21.05 19.21 14.29
N GLU A 295 -21.76 20.13 13.65
CA GLU A 295 -22.43 21.26 14.32
C GLU A 295 -23.87 20.85 14.68
N ASP A 296 -24.43 21.45 15.74
CA ASP A 296 -25.77 21.07 16.20
C ASP A 296 -26.84 21.80 15.36
N ASP A 297 -27.61 21.07 14.54
CA ASP A 297 -28.74 21.60 13.74
C ASP A 297 -29.93 22.14 14.59
N ASN A 298 -29.77 22.22 15.92
CA ASN A 298 -30.84 22.54 16.88
C ASN A 298 -31.04 24.04 17.16
N GLU A 299 -31.14 24.87 16.11
CA GLU A 299 -31.98 26.08 16.20
C GLU A 299 -33.46 25.68 16.04
N VAL A 300 -34.01 25.03 17.06
CA VAL A 300 -35.47 24.87 17.19
C VAL A 300 -36.04 26.27 17.43
N VAL A 301 -36.57 26.88 16.37
CA VAL A 301 -37.26 28.17 16.40
C VAL A 301 -38.32 28.14 17.50
N GLY A 302 -38.10 28.93 18.55
CA GLY A 302 -38.92 28.93 19.76
C GLY A 302 -40.36 29.35 19.48
N GLY A 303 -41.23 28.37 19.31
CA GLY A 303 -42.68 28.55 19.25
C GLY A 303 -43.25 29.19 20.52
N GLU A 304 -44.51 29.58 20.44
CA GLU A 304 -45.16 30.43 21.44
C GLU A 304 -45.14 29.82 22.86
N LYS A 305 -44.96 30.70 23.85
CA LYS A 305 -45.20 30.36 25.26
C LYS A 305 -46.70 30.25 25.47
N ASP A 306 -47.17 29.07 25.84
CA ASP A 306 -48.44 28.92 26.56
C ASP A 306 -48.15 28.55 28.03
N ASN A 307 -49.08 28.88 28.93
CA ASN A 307 -48.92 28.70 30.37
C ASN A 307 -49.83 27.56 30.86
N GLY A 308 -49.30 26.64 31.66
CA GLY A 308 -50.05 25.57 32.29
C GLY A 308 -49.37 25.13 33.58
N ASP A 309 -50.15 25.03 34.66
CA ASP A 309 -49.65 24.93 36.04
C ASP A 309 -49.43 23.48 36.53
N ASP A 310 -48.59 23.36 37.57
CA ASP A 310 -48.61 22.39 38.67
C ASP A 310 -49.13 20.94 38.46
N GLU A 311 -48.22 19.94 38.54
CA GLU A 311 -47.98 19.21 39.81
C GLU A 311 -46.94 18.07 39.73
N LYS A 312 -46.16 17.94 40.81
CA LYS A 312 -45.39 16.79 41.35
C LYS A 312 -45.22 15.48 40.53
N LYS A 313 -43.97 15.03 40.44
CA LYS A 313 -43.53 13.76 41.07
C LYS A 313 -42.01 13.63 41.23
N ASP A 314 -41.60 12.84 42.22
CA ASP A 314 -40.21 12.52 42.56
C ASP A 314 -39.75 11.19 41.91
N ASP A 315 -38.46 10.86 42.11
CA ASP A 315 -37.79 9.58 41.82
C ASP A 315 -37.72 9.09 40.35
N ASP A 316 -36.60 9.41 39.66
CA ASP A 316 -35.87 8.52 38.73
C ASP A 316 -34.60 9.23 38.18
N ASN A 317 -33.44 9.04 38.84
CA ASN A 317 -32.27 9.92 38.64
C ASN A 317 -30.90 9.23 38.43
N GLU A 318 -30.86 7.94 38.09
CA GLU A 318 -29.62 7.26 37.66
C GLU A 318 -29.58 6.96 36.15
N GLU A 319 -30.68 6.51 35.52
CA GLU A 319 -30.69 6.24 34.06
C GLU A 319 -30.49 7.51 33.22
N ASN A 320 -30.98 8.66 33.70
CA ASN A 320 -30.81 9.95 33.03
C ASN A 320 -29.35 10.38 32.90
N PHE A 321 -28.42 9.91 33.75
CA PHE A 321 -27.02 10.36 33.68
C PHE A 321 -26.28 9.76 32.47
N ALA A 322 -26.55 8.50 32.12
CA ALA A 322 -25.99 7.89 30.92
C ALA A 322 -26.51 8.56 29.64
N SER A 323 -27.82 8.86 29.60
CA SER A 323 -28.46 9.58 28.49
C SER A 323 -27.92 11.01 28.35
N ALA A 324 -27.82 11.77 29.45
CA ALA A 324 -27.35 13.16 29.44
C ALA A 324 -25.85 13.31 29.13
N VAL A 325 -25.02 12.30 29.44
CA VAL A 325 -23.61 12.28 29.04
C VAL A 325 -23.46 11.92 27.55
N ALA A 326 -24.27 11.00 27.02
CA ALA A 326 -24.32 10.72 25.58
C ALA A 326 -24.80 11.94 24.77
N ALA A 327 -25.82 12.65 25.27
CA ALA A 327 -26.47 13.79 24.61
C ALA A 327 -25.62 15.08 24.53
N LYS A 328 -24.34 15.07 24.94
CA LYS A 328 -23.42 16.22 24.81
C LYS A 328 -22.17 15.97 23.97
N SER A 329 -21.84 14.72 23.66
CA SER A 329 -20.68 14.44 22.80
C SER A 329 -21.05 14.66 21.33
N ARG A 330 -20.73 15.85 20.80
CA ARG A 330 -20.93 16.16 19.38
C ARG A 330 -20.22 15.12 18.51
N ARG A 331 -20.99 14.49 17.61
CA ARG A 331 -20.51 13.46 16.69
C ARG A 331 -19.32 13.96 15.89
N ILE A 332 -18.29 13.11 15.78
CA ILE A 332 -17.12 13.34 14.95
C ILE A 332 -17.23 12.42 13.73
N ARG A 333 -17.08 12.98 12.53
CA ARG A 333 -17.04 12.22 11.27
C ARG A 333 -15.68 12.31 10.61
N GLN A 334 -15.34 11.28 9.84
CA GLN A 334 -14.12 11.24 9.03
C GLN A 334 -14.44 11.73 7.61
N GLU A 335 -13.78 12.79 7.16
CA GLU A 335 -13.79 13.25 5.78
C GLU A 335 -12.46 12.88 5.10
N LEU A 336 -12.49 12.62 3.79
CA LEU A 336 -11.26 12.49 3.00
C LEU A 336 -10.91 13.81 2.31
N VAL A 337 -9.61 14.09 2.18
CA VAL A 337 -9.09 15.33 1.59
C VAL A 337 -8.02 15.01 0.55
N LYS A 338 -8.07 15.69 -0.60
CA LYS A 338 -7.00 15.63 -1.62
C LYS A 338 -6.75 17.02 -2.21
N ILE A 339 -5.73 17.70 -1.71
CA ILE A 339 -5.27 18.97 -2.28
C ILE A 339 -4.37 18.66 -3.49
N ASP A 340 -5.01 18.35 -4.62
CA ASP A 340 -4.41 17.92 -5.89
C ASP A 340 -3.80 19.10 -6.69
N ARG A 341 -2.88 19.82 -6.05
CA ARG A 341 -2.08 20.91 -6.61
C ARG A 341 -0.82 21.13 -5.78
N ALA A 342 0.25 21.63 -6.40
CA ALA A 342 1.50 21.96 -5.71
C ALA A 342 1.24 22.99 -4.58
N ILE A 343 1.40 22.53 -3.33
CA ILE A 343 1.37 23.37 -2.12
C ILE A 343 2.62 23.19 -1.25
N LEU A 344 3.38 22.13 -1.48
CA LEU A 344 4.58 21.80 -0.73
C LEU A 344 5.77 21.56 -1.67
N ARG A 345 6.97 21.91 -1.21
CA ARG A 345 8.24 21.72 -1.94
C ARG A 345 9.36 21.44 -0.93
N ILE A 346 10.17 20.41 -1.21
CA ILE A 346 11.41 20.11 -0.46
C ILE A 346 12.59 20.46 -1.37
N PRO A 347 13.16 21.68 -1.31
CA PRO A 347 14.24 22.08 -2.21
C PRO A 347 15.57 21.44 -1.83
N ASN A 348 16.42 21.11 -2.80
CA ASN A 348 17.82 20.79 -2.52
C ASN A 348 18.59 22.02 -2.00
N LEU A 349 19.62 21.77 -1.19
CA LEU A 349 20.69 22.75 -0.96
C LEU A 349 21.47 22.94 -2.27
N ALA A 350 21.74 24.19 -2.64
CA ALA A 350 22.49 24.49 -3.84
C ALA A 350 23.91 23.91 -3.79
N ILE A 351 24.30 23.20 -4.86
CA ILE A 351 25.61 22.51 -5.01
C ILE A 351 26.85 23.39 -4.73
N HIS A 352 26.71 24.70 -4.91
CA HIS A 352 27.73 25.73 -4.65
C HIS A 352 28.02 25.95 -3.15
N LEU A 353 27.10 25.56 -2.27
CA LEU A 353 27.19 25.69 -0.81
C LEU A 353 27.69 24.40 -0.12
N GLN A 354 27.91 23.33 -0.89
CA GLN A 354 28.42 22.04 -0.42
C GLN A 354 29.94 21.95 -0.60
N THR A 355 30.62 21.24 0.30
CA THR A 355 32.00 20.80 0.12
C THR A 355 32.12 19.76 -1.00
N ALA A 356 33.34 19.46 -1.45
CA ALA A 356 33.57 18.41 -2.46
C ALA A 356 33.05 17.03 -2.00
N SER A 357 33.34 16.67 -0.75
CA SER A 357 32.92 15.41 -0.12
C SER A 357 31.41 15.26 0.01
N GLU A 358 30.67 16.34 0.28
CA GLU A 358 29.20 16.27 0.40
C GLU A 358 28.54 16.03 -0.96
N ARG A 359 29.10 16.61 -2.03
CA ARG A 359 28.63 16.41 -3.42
C ARG A 359 28.84 14.98 -3.93
N GLU A 360 29.91 14.31 -3.50
CA GLU A 360 30.21 12.93 -3.91
C GLU A 360 29.31 11.90 -3.23
N ALA A 361 28.85 12.17 -2.00
CA ALA A 361 28.07 11.22 -1.20
C ALA A 361 26.54 11.44 -1.21
N PHE A 362 26.06 12.66 -1.51
CA PHE A 362 24.67 13.10 -1.35
C PHE A 362 24.01 12.60 -0.05
N SER A 363 24.59 12.97 1.09
CA SER A 363 24.05 12.66 2.42
C SER A 363 23.18 13.80 2.94
N PHE A 364 22.06 13.48 3.59
CA PHE A 364 21.15 14.44 4.20
C PHE A 364 20.50 13.84 5.45
N ASN A 365 20.13 14.71 6.40
CA ASN A 365 19.44 14.31 7.62
C ASN A 365 17.93 14.28 7.38
N LYS A 366 17.27 13.16 7.70
CA LYS A 366 15.82 12.96 7.49
C LYS A 366 14.94 13.91 8.31
N GLU A 367 15.32 14.23 9.55
CA GLU A 367 14.56 15.17 10.39
C GLU A 367 14.77 16.61 9.93
N ASP A 368 16.00 16.95 9.55
CA ASP A 368 16.38 18.34 9.35
C ASP A 368 16.14 18.83 7.92
N HIS A 369 16.34 17.98 6.90
CA HIS A 369 16.37 18.41 5.50
C HIS A 369 15.12 18.00 4.68
N LEU A 370 14.21 17.17 5.21
CA LEU A 370 12.98 16.74 4.50
C LEU A 370 11.74 17.61 4.80
N ALA A 371 11.86 18.64 5.66
CA ALA A 371 10.72 19.49 6.01
C ALA A 371 10.28 20.39 4.83
N PRO A 372 9.09 20.18 4.24
CA PRO A 372 8.64 20.94 3.08
C PRO A 372 8.32 22.40 3.47
N ILE A 373 8.54 23.31 2.53
CA ILE A 373 8.06 24.69 2.61
C ILE A 373 6.61 24.73 2.11
N ILE A 374 5.73 25.42 2.84
CA ILE A 374 4.33 25.66 2.42
C ILE A 374 4.11 27.09 1.90
N ALA A 375 4.73 28.10 2.52
CA ALA A 375 4.58 29.50 2.12
C ALA A 375 5.66 30.41 2.74
N MET A 376 5.69 31.67 2.30
CA MET A 376 6.47 32.74 2.93
C MET A 376 5.66 33.42 4.04
N ALA A 377 6.27 33.64 5.20
CA ALA A 377 5.63 34.30 6.35
C ALA A 377 5.12 35.72 6.02
N VAL A 378 5.85 36.46 5.17
CA VAL A 378 5.46 37.80 4.68
C VAL A 378 4.14 37.77 3.88
N LYS A 379 3.74 36.62 3.32
CA LYS A 379 2.45 36.49 2.64
C LYS A 379 1.27 36.60 3.61
N LYS A 380 1.47 36.34 4.91
CA LYS A 380 0.47 36.56 5.97
C LYS A 380 0.17 38.04 6.20
N SER A 381 1.13 38.94 5.98
CA SER A 381 0.92 40.40 6.03
C SER A 381 0.42 41.02 4.72
N LEU A 382 0.46 40.28 3.60
CA LEU A 382 -0.01 40.76 2.29
C LEU A 382 -1.36 40.16 1.86
N GLY A 383 -1.87 39.14 2.56
CA GLY A 383 -3.20 38.56 2.34
C GLY A 383 -4.35 39.28 3.08
N GLY A 384 -4.05 40.18 4.02
CA GLY A 384 -5.05 40.91 4.81
C GLY A 384 -5.71 42.06 4.04
N GLY A 385 -6.49 41.74 3.00
CA GLY A 385 -6.91 42.69 1.96
C GLY A 385 -8.43 42.73 1.65
N GLY A 386 -9.31 42.39 2.60
CA GLY A 386 -10.76 42.52 2.39
C GLY A 386 -11.60 41.80 3.44
N GLY A 387 -12.18 42.54 4.38
CA GLY A 387 -13.00 42.02 5.48
C GLY A 387 -12.69 42.74 6.78
N GLY A 388 -13.65 43.49 7.32
CA GLY A 388 -13.43 44.35 8.50
C GLY A 388 -13.57 43.62 9.83
N GLY A 389 -12.58 43.77 10.70
CA GLY A 389 -12.65 43.38 12.11
C GLY A 389 -11.82 44.36 12.95
N GLY A 390 -12.46 45.07 13.88
CA GLY A 390 -11.83 46.16 14.63
C GLY A 390 -10.85 45.66 15.69
N SER A 391 -9.77 46.42 15.92
CA SER A 391 -8.90 46.19 17.07
C SER A 391 -9.61 46.56 18.38
N THR A 392 -9.87 45.57 19.23
CA THR A 392 -10.38 45.77 20.59
C THR A 392 -9.39 45.23 21.61
N ASN A 393 -8.76 46.13 22.37
CA ASN A 393 -7.89 45.76 23.49
C ASN A 393 -8.68 45.00 24.56
N ALA A 394 -8.37 43.72 24.78
CA ALA A 394 -8.88 42.98 25.91
C ALA A 394 -8.29 43.52 27.22
N LYS A 395 -9.13 44.19 28.02
CA LYS A 395 -8.86 44.44 29.45
C LYS A 395 -9.58 43.38 30.27
N ASN A 396 -8.92 42.86 31.30
CA ASN A 396 -9.49 41.86 32.21
C ASN A 396 -10.73 42.37 32.95
N GLY A 397 -11.73 41.51 33.11
CA GLY A 397 -12.84 41.70 34.04
C GLY A 397 -14.00 40.73 33.77
N GLY A 398 -14.46 40.03 34.82
CA GLY A 398 -15.64 39.15 34.77
C GLY A 398 -15.29 37.66 34.85
N ASP A 399 -15.51 37.06 36.01
CA ASP A 399 -15.63 35.60 36.19
C ASP A 399 -17.08 35.19 35.92
N THR A 400 -17.28 34.25 35.00
CA THR A 400 -18.47 33.40 34.94
C THR A 400 -18.05 31.99 34.56
N THR A 401 -18.03 31.09 35.53
CA THR A 401 -17.68 29.69 35.38
C THR A 401 -18.80 28.89 34.71
N ALA A 402 -18.59 28.53 33.45
CA ALA A 402 -19.41 27.55 32.71
C ALA A 402 -18.48 26.55 32.01
N ASN A 403 -18.86 25.26 32.01
CA ASN A 403 -17.98 24.16 31.57
C ASN A 403 -17.61 24.30 30.08
N ASN A 404 -16.33 24.53 29.80
CA ASN A 404 -15.83 24.89 28.46
C ASN A 404 -14.55 24.10 28.07
N SER A 405 -14.37 22.90 28.63
CA SER A 405 -13.17 22.07 28.43
C SER A 405 -12.95 21.66 26.98
N GLU A 406 -14.01 21.25 26.26
CA GLU A 406 -13.89 20.84 24.85
C GLU A 406 -13.37 21.96 23.94
N ASN A 407 -13.75 23.22 24.21
CA ASN A 407 -13.19 24.38 23.52
C ASN A 407 -11.72 24.59 23.90
N HIS A 408 -11.36 24.43 25.17
CA HIS A 408 -9.98 24.60 25.63
C HIS A 408 -9.03 23.58 24.97
N ASP A 409 -9.45 22.32 24.85
CA ASP A 409 -8.61 21.25 24.30
C ASP A 409 -8.44 21.37 22.77
N ASN A 410 -9.50 21.72 22.02
CA ASN A 410 -9.39 22.08 20.60
C ASN A 410 -8.47 23.31 20.40
N ILE A 411 -8.52 24.30 21.30
CA ILE A 411 -7.63 25.47 21.28
C ILE A 411 -6.17 25.08 21.58
N GLU A 412 -5.91 24.07 22.42
CA GLU A 412 -4.54 23.61 22.69
C GLU A 412 -3.93 22.85 21.50
N TRP A 413 -4.64 21.86 20.95
CA TRP A 413 -4.21 21.12 19.75
C TRP A 413 -3.89 22.09 18.60
N MET A 414 -4.75 23.08 18.36
CA MET A 414 -4.60 24.02 17.25
C MET A 414 -3.39 24.97 17.41
N LYS A 415 -2.81 25.16 18.61
CA LYS A 415 -1.54 25.92 18.79
C LYS A 415 -0.35 25.22 18.15
N HIS A 416 -0.37 23.89 18.11
CA HIS A 416 0.68 23.03 17.56
C HIS A 416 0.58 22.85 16.04
N GLN A 417 -0.52 23.26 15.42
CA GLN A 417 -0.69 23.20 13.97
C GLN A 417 -0.20 24.45 13.25
N GLU A 418 0.24 24.28 12.00
CA GLU A 418 0.50 25.39 11.10
C GLU A 418 -0.85 25.97 10.63
N PRO A 419 -1.23 27.21 10.99
CA PRO A 419 -2.58 27.71 10.72
C PRO A 419 -2.92 27.77 9.23
N LEU A 420 -1.93 27.96 8.34
CA LEU A 420 -2.18 27.90 6.89
C LEU A 420 -2.59 26.51 6.42
N LEU A 421 -2.11 25.43 7.06
CA LEU A 421 -2.55 24.07 6.75
C LEU A 421 -4.01 23.87 7.20
N VAL A 422 -4.35 24.23 8.45
CA VAL A 422 -5.72 24.11 8.99
C VAL A 422 -6.71 24.89 8.13
N GLN A 423 -6.39 26.14 7.78
CA GLN A 423 -7.20 26.97 6.88
C GLN A 423 -7.41 26.33 5.50
N LEU A 424 -6.37 25.71 4.92
CA LEU A 424 -6.48 25.02 3.62
C LEU A 424 -7.37 23.77 3.69
N LEU A 425 -7.30 23.01 4.79
CA LEU A 425 -8.15 21.85 5.03
C LEU A 425 -9.62 22.27 5.21
N ALA A 426 -9.86 23.23 6.11
CA ALA A 426 -11.18 23.84 6.38
C ALA A 426 -11.83 24.37 5.10
N SER A 427 -11.09 25.14 4.31
CA SER A 427 -11.55 25.71 3.02
C SER A 427 -11.83 24.65 1.95
N HIS A 428 -11.13 23.51 1.99
CA HIS A 428 -11.33 22.41 1.03
C HIS A 428 -12.56 21.55 1.39
N LEU A 429 -12.78 21.33 2.69
CA LEU A 429 -13.90 20.54 3.22
C LEU A 429 -15.20 21.35 3.35
N GLY A 430 -15.12 22.68 3.36
CA GLY A 430 -16.27 23.57 3.55
C GLY A 430 -16.77 23.62 4.99
N VAL A 431 -15.85 23.60 5.95
CA VAL A 431 -16.13 23.56 7.41
C VAL A 431 -15.28 24.62 8.14
N ASP A 432 -15.72 25.06 9.31
CA ASP A 432 -14.92 25.99 10.14
C ASP A 432 -13.64 25.33 10.66
N GLU A 433 -12.55 26.11 10.71
CA GLU A 433 -11.25 25.69 11.28
C GLU A 433 -11.39 25.14 12.71
N LYS A 434 -12.32 25.71 13.50
CA LYS A 434 -12.63 25.32 14.89
C LYS A 434 -13.16 23.88 15.03
N ASN A 435 -13.74 23.32 13.97
CA ASN A 435 -14.43 22.02 13.96
C ASN A 435 -13.51 20.87 13.55
N ILE A 436 -12.33 21.16 13.00
CA ILE A 436 -11.29 20.15 12.80
C ILE A 436 -10.75 19.73 14.18
N VAL A 437 -10.76 18.43 14.46
CA VAL A 437 -10.35 17.86 15.75
C VAL A 437 -8.97 17.19 15.64
N ASP A 438 -8.74 16.43 14.56
CA ASP A 438 -7.43 15.87 14.24
C ASP A 438 -7.32 15.51 12.74
N PHE A 439 -6.14 15.13 12.26
CA PHE A 439 -5.95 14.66 10.88
C PHE A 439 -4.82 13.63 10.72
N GLU A 440 -4.93 12.79 9.69
CA GLU A 440 -3.83 11.91 9.25
C GLU A 440 -3.58 12.17 7.76
N LEU A 441 -2.43 12.77 7.46
CA LEU A 441 -2.14 13.36 6.15
C LEU A 441 -0.77 12.93 5.62
N ASN A 442 -0.72 12.67 4.32
CA ASN A 442 0.41 12.18 3.54
C ASN A 442 0.77 13.23 2.47
N LEU A 443 2.05 13.35 2.15
CA LEU A 443 2.51 14.06 0.96
C LEU A 443 2.52 13.13 -0.25
N PHE A 444 2.16 13.64 -1.43
CA PHE A 444 2.25 12.91 -2.70
C PHE A 444 2.75 13.82 -3.84
N ASP A 445 3.42 13.24 -4.84
CA ASP A 445 3.80 13.94 -6.07
C ASP A 445 2.56 14.25 -6.91
N VAL A 446 2.33 15.52 -7.25
CA VAL A 446 1.19 15.92 -8.10
C VAL A 446 1.45 15.64 -9.60
N GLN A 447 2.66 15.21 -9.96
CA GLN A 447 2.95 14.70 -11.30
C GLN A 447 2.18 13.39 -11.52
N ARG A 448 1.02 13.51 -12.18
CA ARG A 448 0.16 12.38 -12.59
C ARG A 448 0.92 11.24 -13.27
N ALA A 449 0.42 10.02 -13.13
CA ALA A 449 0.99 8.83 -13.75
C ALA A 449 1.07 8.96 -15.29
N SER A 450 2.05 8.31 -15.92
CA SER A 450 2.35 8.51 -17.33
C SER A 450 2.94 7.28 -18.00
N LEU A 451 2.45 6.96 -19.21
CA LEU A 451 3.16 6.09 -20.16
C LEU A 451 4.53 6.69 -20.55
N GLY A 452 5.49 5.84 -20.88
CA GLY A 452 6.82 6.27 -21.33
C GLY A 452 7.62 5.17 -22.02
N GLY A 453 8.88 5.48 -22.33
CA GLY A 453 9.66 4.75 -23.34
C GLY A 453 9.37 5.24 -24.76
N ALA A 454 10.13 4.77 -25.74
CA ALA A 454 9.97 5.18 -27.14
C ALA A 454 8.70 4.58 -27.79
N HIS A 455 8.19 3.50 -27.20
CA HIS A 455 7.02 2.75 -27.69
C HIS A 455 5.85 2.72 -26.70
N SER A 456 5.82 3.64 -25.72
CA SER A 456 4.86 3.62 -24.59
C SER A 456 4.87 2.29 -23.81
N GLU A 457 6.05 1.66 -23.73
CA GLU A 457 6.27 0.31 -23.21
C GLU A 457 6.46 0.25 -21.68
N PHE A 458 6.60 1.42 -21.05
CA PHE A 458 6.72 1.59 -19.60
C PHE A 458 5.56 2.39 -19.01
N LEU A 459 5.21 2.07 -17.77
CA LEU A 459 4.39 2.90 -16.91
C LEU A 459 5.30 3.55 -15.86
N HIS A 460 5.29 4.89 -15.78
CA HIS A 460 5.97 5.68 -14.77
C HIS A 460 4.93 6.31 -13.82
N SER A 461 4.95 5.95 -12.55
CA SER A 461 4.01 6.46 -11.54
C SER A 461 4.65 6.49 -10.15
N ALA A 462 4.11 7.29 -9.25
CA ALA A 462 4.24 7.04 -7.81
C ALA A 462 3.44 5.76 -7.45
N ARG A 463 3.82 5.07 -6.37
CA ARG A 463 3.02 4.01 -5.73
C ARG A 463 2.62 2.85 -6.68
N LEU A 464 3.48 2.49 -7.63
CA LEU A 464 3.35 1.20 -8.31
C LEU A 464 3.49 0.08 -7.30
N ASP A 465 4.41 0.28 -6.35
CA ASP A 465 4.47 -0.41 -5.08
C ASP A 465 3.41 0.13 -4.10
N ASN A 466 2.31 -0.57 -3.80
CA ASN A 466 1.85 -1.81 -4.43
C ASN A 466 0.44 -1.66 -5.03
N LEU A 467 0.06 -0.43 -5.39
CA LEU A 467 -1.27 -0.14 -5.93
C LEU A 467 -1.49 -0.76 -7.31
N ALA A 468 -0.42 -1.10 -8.04
CA ALA A 468 -0.53 -1.91 -9.25
C ALA A 468 -1.08 -3.31 -8.93
N SER A 469 -0.64 -3.97 -7.85
CA SER A 469 -1.23 -5.25 -7.45
C SER A 469 -2.63 -5.08 -6.89
N CYS A 470 -2.92 -4.05 -6.09
CA CYS A 470 -4.29 -3.78 -5.62
C CYS A 470 -5.27 -3.61 -6.79
N PHE A 471 -4.92 -2.80 -7.79
CA PHE A 471 -5.71 -2.61 -9.01
C PHE A 471 -5.96 -3.93 -9.75
N LEU A 472 -4.91 -4.73 -9.97
CA LEU A 472 -5.01 -6.01 -10.66
C LEU A 472 -5.84 -7.03 -9.87
N SER A 473 -5.71 -7.09 -8.54
CA SER A 473 -6.50 -7.97 -7.67
C SER A 473 -7.98 -7.60 -7.69
N LEU A 474 -8.29 -6.30 -7.55
CA LEU A 474 -9.64 -5.74 -7.62
C LEU A 474 -10.31 -6.05 -8.96
N LYS A 475 -9.65 -5.69 -10.07
CA LYS A 475 -10.16 -5.92 -11.43
C LYS A 475 -10.27 -7.42 -11.72
N GLY A 476 -9.33 -8.24 -11.25
CA GLY A 476 -9.36 -9.70 -11.38
C GLY A 476 -10.55 -10.36 -10.68
N LEU A 477 -10.90 -9.92 -9.45
CA LEU A 477 -12.06 -10.43 -8.72
C LEU A 477 -13.38 -9.97 -9.35
N ILE A 478 -13.47 -8.68 -9.73
CA ILE A 478 -14.63 -8.13 -10.42
C ILE A 478 -14.86 -8.85 -11.76
N GLU A 479 -13.81 -9.05 -12.56
CA GLU A 479 -13.92 -9.77 -13.83
C GLU A 479 -14.19 -11.28 -13.65
N HIS A 480 -13.72 -11.93 -12.57
CA HIS A 480 -14.13 -13.32 -12.27
C HIS A 480 -15.64 -13.43 -12.07
N VAL A 481 -16.22 -12.53 -11.27
CA VAL A 481 -17.67 -12.48 -11.00
C VAL A 481 -18.45 -12.10 -12.26
N GLN A 482 -18.04 -11.08 -13.01
CA GLN A 482 -18.75 -10.58 -14.20
C GLN A 482 -18.79 -11.58 -15.36
N HIS A 483 -17.81 -12.49 -15.47
CA HIS A 483 -17.77 -13.52 -16.52
C HIS A 483 -18.38 -14.87 -16.08
N GLY A 484 -19.28 -14.87 -15.08
CA GLY A 484 -19.99 -16.08 -14.64
C GLY A 484 -19.10 -17.08 -13.89
N GLY A 485 -18.07 -16.59 -13.19
CA GLY A 485 -17.17 -17.43 -12.39
C GLY A 485 -17.88 -18.19 -11.27
N LEU A 486 -18.82 -17.52 -10.57
CA LEU A 486 -19.50 -18.07 -9.39
C LEU A 486 -20.39 -19.29 -9.71
N GLU A 487 -20.99 -19.33 -10.91
CA GLU A 487 -21.82 -20.45 -11.42
C GLU A 487 -21.09 -21.81 -11.42
N LYS A 488 -19.75 -21.77 -11.41
CA LYS A 488 -18.85 -22.93 -11.56
C LYS A 488 -17.96 -23.12 -10.34
N ASP A 489 -18.03 -22.20 -9.38
CA ASP A 489 -17.10 -22.12 -8.26
C ASP A 489 -17.64 -22.88 -7.05
N SER A 490 -16.81 -23.73 -6.47
CA SER A 490 -17.07 -24.43 -5.20
C SER A 490 -16.44 -23.73 -4.01
N ASP A 491 -15.44 -22.86 -4.25
CA ASP A 491 -14.67 -22.18 -3.23
C ASP A 491 -15.10 -20.71 -3.09
N ILE A 492 -14.48 -19.98 -2.16
CA ILE A 492 -14.66 -18.54 -2.01
C ILE A 492 -13.48 -17.83 -2.67
N SER A 493 -13.78 -16.99 -3.66
CA SER A 493 -12.78 -16.14 -4.33
C SER A 493 -12.67 -14.82 -3.56
N MET A 494 -11.46 -14.48 -3.08
CA MET A 494 -11.23 -13.39 -2.13
C MET A 494 -10.02 -12.53 -2.51
N ILE A 495 -10.10 -11.24 -2.23
CA ILE A 495 -8.96 -10.33 -2.18
C ILE A 495 -8.86 -9.69 -0.79
N ALA A 496 -7.62 -9.47 -0.34
CA ALA A 496 -7.34 -8.71 0.87
C ALA A 496 -6.26 -7.66 0.57
N MET A 497 -6.59 -6.40 0.84
CA MET A 497 -5.71 -5.24 0.68
C MET A 497 -5.37 -4.70 2.06
N PHE A 498 -4.13 -4.92 2.49
CA PHE A 498 -3.66 -4.54 3.83
C PHE A 498 -3.06 -3.15 3.86
N ASP A 499 -3.10 -2.54 5.02
CA ASP A 499 -2.38 -1.32 5.37
C ASP A 499 -1.10 -1.70 6.16
N HIS A 500 -0.21 -0.76 6.42
CA HIS A 500 1.01 -0.97 7.23
C HIS A 500 2.02 -2.05 6.75
N GLU A 501 2.07 -2.44 5.46
CA GLU A 501 3.09 -3.41 4.99
C GLU A 501 4.51 -2.86 5.20
N GLU A 502 4.72 -1.64 4.72
CA GLU A 502 5.99 -0.91 4.69
C GLU A 502 6.65 -0.69 6.07
N VAL A 503 5.87 -0.86 7.14
CA VAL A 503 6.32 -0.76 8.54
C VAL A 503 6.27 -2.10 9.29
N GLY A 504 6.16 -3.21 8.55
CA GLY A 504 6.26 -4.58 9.07
C GLY A 504 4.93 -5.25 9.39
N SER A 505 3.82 -4.82 8.78
CA SER A 505 2.46 -5.38 8.90
C SER A 505 1.88 -5.49 10.33
N SER A 506 2.56 -4.94 11.33
CA SER A 506 2.32 -5.21 12.76
C SER A 506 1.35 -4.22 13.40
N SER A 507 0.14 -4.15 12.86
CA SER A 507 -0.92 -3.24 13.31
C SER A 507 -2.29 -3.94 13.37
N ALA A 508 -3.33 -3.23 13.80
CA ALA A 508 -4.71 -3.75 13.81
C ALA A 508 -5.35 -3.85 12.41
N THR A 509 -4.69 -3.33 11.37
CA THR A 509 -5.13 -3.31 9.97
C THR A 509 -4.24 -4.14 9.04
N GLY A 510 -2.93 -4.22 9.32
CA GLY A 510 -1.99 -4.94 8.46
C GLY A 510 -2.10 -6.46 8.49
N ALA A 511 -1.34 -7.12 7.61
CA ALA A 511 -1.35 -8.57 7.42
C ALA A 511 -0.91 -9.37 8.66
N GLY A 512 -0.25 -8.71 9.63
CA GLY A 512 0.10 -9.27 10.94
C GLY A 512 -1.08 -9.36 11.90
N SER A 513 -2.23 -8.76 11.57
CA SER A 513 -3.47 -8.90 12.34
C SER A 513 -4.16 -10.25 12.08
N PRO A 514 -5.08 -10.68 12.98
CA PRO A 514 -5.89 -11.88 12.76
C PRO A 514 -6.89 -11.81 11.60
N ILE A 515 -7.03 -10.67 10.90
CA ILE A 515 -8.17 -10.33 10.03
C ILE A 515 -8.49 -11.39 8.97
N VAL A 516 -7.47 -12.05 8.38
CA VAL A 516 -7.68 -13.11 7.37
C VAL A 516 -8.30 -14.36 8.01
N GLY A 517 -7.76 -14.81 9.16
CA GLY A 517 -8.28 -15.95 9.89
C GLY A 517 -9.67 -15.68 10.46
N GLU A 518 -9.91 -14.47 10.97
CA GLU A 518 -11.22 -14.03 11.47
C GLU A 518 -12.26 -13.96 10.34
N ALA A 519 -11.92 -13.38 9.18
CA ALA A 519 -12.79 -13.35 8.01
C ALA A 519 -13.15 -14.77 7.56
N VAL A 520 -12.15 -15.63 7.31
CA VAL A 520 -12.34 -17.02 6.88
C VAL A 520 -13.20 -17.79 7.88
N LYS A 521 -12.95 -17.64 9.18
CA LYS A 521 -13.73 -18.28 10.25
C LYS A 521 -15.18 -17.82 10.25
N ARG A 522 -15.43 -16.52 10.17
CA ARG A 522 -16.77 -15.93 10.28
C ARG A 522 -17.61 -16.17 9.02
N ILE A 523 -17.01 -16.03 7.84
CA ILE A 523 -17.68 -16.34 6.57
C ILE A 523 -18.04 -17.84 6.53
N SER A 524 -17.12 -18.73 6.90
CA SER A 524 -17.41 -20.18 6.98
C SER A 524 -18.54 -20.47 7.98
N HIS A 525 -18.50 -19.86 9.17
CA HIS A 525 -19.52 -20.05 10.21
C HIS A 525 -20.92 -19.56 9.77
N ALA A 526 -21.01 -18.38 9.13
CA ALA A 526 -22.25 -17.86 8.56
C ALA A 526 -22.81 -18.78 7.45
N LEU A 527 -21.92 -19.41 6.67
CA LEU A 527 -22.26 -20.42 5.66
C LEU A 527 -22.43 -21.85 6.24
N GLY A 528 -22.65 -21.98 7.56
CA GLY A 528 -23.04 -23.23 8.22
C GLY A 528 -21.89 -24.12 8.73
N ALA A 529 -20.64 -23.67 8.67
CA ALA A 529 -19.48 -24.41 9.20
C ALA A 529 -19.36 -24.26 10.74
N TYR A 530 -20.38 -24.71 11.48
CA TYR A 530 -20.44 -24.60 12.95
C TYR A 530 -19.46 -25.53 13.69
N ASP A 531 -19.10 -26.67 13.09
CA ASP A 531 -18.08 -27.58 13.63
C ASP A 531 -16.67 -27.02 13.32
N PRO A 532 -15.81 -26.79 14.34
CA PRO A 532 -14.44 -26.31 14.14
C PRO A 532 -13.62 -27.10 13.13
N ILE A 533 -13.86 -28.41 12.97
CA ILE A 533 -13.12 -29.24 11.99
C ILE A 533 -13.39 -28.81 10.54
N LEU A 534 -14.52 -28.15 10.27
CA LEU A 534 -14.87 -27.64 8.95
C LEU A 534 -14.07 -26.38 8.61
N TYR A 535 -13.81 -25.51 9.60
CA TYR A 535 -12.87 -24.41 9.48
C TYR A 535 -11.44 -24.91 9.26
N ASP A 536 -10.96 -25.88 10.06
CA ASP A 536 -9.61 -26.43 9.91
C ASP A 536 -9.39 -27.05 8.51
N ARG A 537 -10.40 -27.72 7.96
CA ARG A 537 -10.40 -28.23 6.58
C ARG A 537 -10.41 -27.11 5.53
N ALA A 538 -11.20 -26.05 5.73
CA ALA A 538 -11.21 -24.89 4.85
C ALA A 538 -9.82 -24.23 4.81
N ILE A 539 -9.17 -24.02 5.96
CA ILE A 539 -7.79 -23.50 6.05
C ILE A 539 -6.81 -24.34 5.23
N ARG A 540 -6.86 -25.68 5.35
CA ARG A 540 -5.94 -26.57 4.61
C ARG A 540 -6.18 -26.61 3.10
N ARG A 541 -7.42 -26.40 2.67
CA ARG A 541 -7.82 -26.27 1.25
C ARG A 541 -7.55 -24.87 0.67
N SER A 542 -7.37 -23.86 1.52
CA SER A 542 -7.14 -22.48 1.10
C SER A 542 -5.71 -22.24 0.61
N PHE A 543 -5.54 -21.19 -0.19
CA PHE A 543 -4.26 -20.79 -0.77
C PHE A 543 -4.18 -19.26 -0.91
N VAL A 544 -3.02 -18.71 -0.55
CA VAL A 544 -2.73 -17.27 -0.57
C VAL A 544 -1.73 -16.95 -1.68
N LEU A 545 -2.22 -16.30 -2.72
CA LEU A 545 -1.41 -15.63 -3.74
C LEU A 545 -1.05 -14.22 -3.20
N SER A 546 0.06 -14.13 -2.49
CA SER A 546 0.62 -12.87 -2.01
C SER A 546 1.27 -12.13 -3.18
N VAL A 547 0.77 -10.93 -3.49
CA VAL A 547 1.16 -10.15 -4.67
C VAL A 547 1.68 -8.78 -4.28
N ASP A 548 2.97 -8.62 -4.53
CA ASP A 548 3.81 -7.47 -4.22
C ASP A 548 4.90 -7.39 -5.29
N GLN A 549 5.33 -6.19 -5.66
CA GLN A 549 6.22 -5.95 -6.79
C GLN A 549 7.56 -6.74 -6.70
N ALA A 550 8.21 -6.92 -7.84
CA ALA A 550 9.47 -7.66 -7.95
C ALA A 550 10.57 -6.80 -8.57
N HIS A 551 11.82 -6.92 -8.13
CA HIS A 551 12.91 -6.13 -8.69
C HIS A 551 13.30 -6.64 -10.09
N ALA A 552 13.02 -5.87 -11.15
CA ALA A 552 13.55 -6.12 -12.49
C ALA A 552 15.08 -5.90 -12.52
N VAL A 553 15.77 -6.55 -13.46
CA VAL A 553 17.22 -6.34 -13.67
C VAL A 553 17.47 -4.91 -14.13
N HIS A 554 18.01 -4.09 -13.22
CA HIS A 554 18.36 -2.71 -13.51
C HIS A 554 19.59 -2.66 -14.44
N PRO A 555 19.52 -2.10 -15.66
CA PRO A 555 20.61 -2.20 -16.64
C PRO A 555 21.95 -1.65 -16.11
N ASN A 556 21.92 -0.49 -15.45
CA ASN A 556 23.12 0.14 -14.89
C ASN A 556 23.69 -0.56 -13.64
N TYR A 557 22.96 -1.51 -13.05
CA TYR A 557 23.31 -2.16 -11.78
C TYR A 557 23.08 -3.68 -11.80
N ALA A 558 23.11 -4.31 -12.98
CA ALA A 558 22.74 -5.72 -13.18
C ALA A 558 23.55 -6.73 -12.33
N SER A 559 24.71 -6.34 -11.83
CA SER A 559 25.52 -7.13 -10.87
C SER A 559 24.85 -7.32 -9.49
N LYS A 560 23.81 -6.55 -9.17
CA LYS A 560 23.02 -6.68 -7.93
C LYS A 560 22.02 -7.85 -7.95
N HIS A 561 21.66 -8.35 -9.12
CA HIS A 561 20.81 -9.54 -9.26
C HIS A 561 21.64 -10.82 -9.17
N GLU A 562 20.97 -11.94 -8.84
CA GLU A 562 21.53 -13.27 -9.09
C GLU A 562 21.50 -13.51 -10.61
N LYS A 563 22.56 -14.10 -11.16
CA LYS A 563 22.82 -14.21 -12.60
C LYS A 563 21.73 -14.97 -13.36
N ASN A 564 21.11 -15.96 -12.73
CA ASN A 564 20.12 -16.84 -13.37
C ASN A 564 18.67 -16.49 -12.97
N HIS A 565 18.47 -15.68 -11.92
CA HIS A 565 17.17 -15.33 -11.34
C HIS A 565 16.92 -13.81 -11.40
N GLY A 566 17.17 -13.22 -12.58
CA GLY A 566 17.00 -11.81 -12.88
C GLY A 566 15.77 -11.53 -13.76
N PRO A 567 14.66 -11.00 -13.21
CA PRO A 567 13.44 -10.72 -13.97
C PRO A 567 13.59 -9.60 -14.99
N LYS A 568 12.85 -9.68 -16.09
CA LYS A 568 12.78 -8.68 -17.16
C LYS A 568 11.41 -7.98 -17.13
N MET A 569 11.40 -6.66 -17.28
CA MET A 569 10.17 -5.91 -17.57
C MET A 569 9.56 -6.36 -18.89
N ASN A 570 8.23 -6.29 -18.97
CA ASN A 570 7.38 -6.84 -20.04
C ASN A 570 7.54 -8.37 -20.25
N GLY A 571 8.18 -9.07 -19.31
CA GLY A 571 8.46 -10.51 -19.35
C GLY A 571 7.41 -11.37 -18.64
N GLY A 572 6.41 -10.78 -17.98
CA GLY A 572 5.39 -11.49 -17.21
C GLY A 572 5.72 -11.66 -15.73
N MET A 573 4.73 -12.16 -14.99
CA MET A 573 4.75 -12.26 -13.53
C MET A 573 5.95 -13.05 -13.01
N VAL A 574 6.49 -12.59 -11.88
CA VAL A 574 7.68 -13.14 -11.23
C VAL A 574 7.27 -13.94 -10.00
N ILE A 575 7.77 -15.17 -9.85
CA ILE A 575 7.73 -15.92 -8.59
C ILE A 575 8.94 -15.55 -7.74
N LYS A 576 8.72 -15.08 -6.50
CA LYS A 576 9.77 -14.67 -5.56
C LYS A 576 10.10 -15.84 -4.62
N ARG A 577 11.38 -16.22 -4.49
CA ARG A 577 11.83 -17.30 -3.57
C ARG A 577 12.98 -16.90 -2.67
N ASN A 578 12.88 -17.28 -1.41
CA ASN A 578 13.95 -17.21 -0.43
C ASN A 578 13.72 -18.27 0.66
N SER A 579 14.63 -19.25 0.78
CA SER A 579 14.48 -20.38 1.71
C SER A 579 14.39 -19.96 3.19
N ASN A 580 14.89 -18.77 3.55
CA ASN A 580 14.81 -18.20 4.89
C ASN A 580 13.44 -17.54 5.18
N GLN A 581 12.39 -17.91 4.43
CA GLN A 581 11.00 -17.48 4.61
C GLN A 581 10.78 -15.96 4.57
N ARG A 582 11.61 -15.25 3.78
CA ARG A 582 11.34 -13.85 3.35
C ARG A 582 10.23 -13.77 2.30
N TYR A 583 10.02 -14.90 1.62
CA TYR A 583 8.90 -15.24 0.77
C TYR A 583 8.48 -16.68 1.17
N ALA A 584 7.17 -16.95 1.27
CA ALA A 584 6.60 -18.25 1.66
C ALA A 584 6.62 -19.29 0.52
N THR A 585 6.94 -18.85 -0.69
CA THR A 585 7.05 -19.69 -1.89
C THR A 585 7.95 -20.92 -1.67
N ASN A 586 7.39 -22.10 -1.90
CA ASN A 586 8.12 -23.36 -1.94
C ASN A 586 7.94 -24.07 -3.30
N ALA A 587 8.34 -25.33 -3.40
CA ALA A 587 8.24 -26.11 -4.63
C ALA A 587 6.78 -26.39 -5.04
N VAL A 588 5.91 -26.74 -4.08
CA VAL A 588 4.49 -27.07 -4.33
C VAL A 588 3.71 -25.81 -4.68
N THR A 589 3.85 -24.74 -3.90
CA THR A 589 3.11 -23.49 -4.17
C THR A 589 3.57 -22.82 -5.45
N GLY A 590 4.86 -22.92 -5.79
CA GLY A 590 5.39 -22.52 -7.09
C GLY A 590 4.95 -23.41 -8.27
N LEU A 591 4.71 -24.71 -8.06
CA LEU A 591 4.22 -25.63 -9.09
C LEU A 591 2.77 -25.29 -9.48
N ILE A 592 1.90 -25.07 -8.49
CA ILE A 592 0.48 -24.73 -8.70
C ILE A 592 0.34 -23.54 -9.64
N ILE A 593 1.03 -22.43 -9.38
CA ILE A 593 0.99 -21.25 -10.23
C ILE A 593 1.54 -21.51 -11.64
N ARG A 594 2.65 -22.26 -11.79
CA ARG A 594 3.17 -22.59 -13.12
C ARG A 594 2.18 -23.42 -13.93
N GLU A 595 1.47 -24.34 -13.29
CA GLU A 595 0.45 -25.17 -13.95
C GLU A 595 -0.81 -24.36 -14.31
N ILE A 596 -1.26 -23.43 -13.44
CA ILE A 596 -2.32 -22.46 -13.77
C ILE A 596 -1.91 -21.61 -15.00
N ALA A 597 -0.73 -21.01 -14.97
CA ALA A 597 -0.22 -20.21 -16.09
C ALA A 597 -0.10 -21.03 -17.39
N ARG A 598 0.30 -22.30 -17.30
CA ARG A 598 0.38 -23.23 -18.43
C ARG A 598 -1.00 -23.62 -18.97
N ARG A 599 -2.00 -23.87 -18.11
CA ARG A 599 -3.39 -24.18 -18.53
C ARG A 599 -4.03 -22.98 -19.22
N ALA A 600 -3.83 -21.77 -18.70
CA ALA A 600 -4.31 -20.52 -19.27
C ALA A 600 -3.50 -20.00 -20.48
N GLY A 601 -2.45 -20.72 -20.93
CA GLY A 601 -1.66 -20.35 -22.11
C GLY A 601 -0.82 -19.08 -21.96
N LEU A 602 -0.52 -18.67 -20.72
CA LEU A 602 0.19 -17.43 -20.41
C LEU A 602 1.71 -17.54 -20.69
N PRO A 603 2.43 -16.42 -20.83
CA PRO A 603 3.88 -16.42 -20.88
C PRO A 603 4.50 -17.12 -19.65
N PRO A 604 5.65 -17.81 -19.80
CA PRO A 604 6.30 -18.48 -18.67
C PRO A 604 6.61 -17.51 -17.52
N VAL A 605 6.04 -17.77 -16.34
CA VAL A 605 6.32 -16.97 -15.14
C VAL A 605 7.81 -17.00 -14.80
N GLN A 606 8.36 -15.82 -14.56
CA GLN A 606 9.77 -15.58 -14.28
C GLN A 606 10.11 -15.98 -12.84
N ASP A 607 11.40 -16.03 -12.50
CA ASP A 607 11.86 -16.40 -11.16
C ASP A 607 12.84 -15.35 -10.61
N PHE A 608 12.60 -14.95 -9.36
CA PHE A 608 13.50 -14.07 -8.59
C PHE A 608 14.03 -14.78 -7.35
N VAL A 609 15.36 -14.73 -7.19
CA VAL A 609 16.09 -15.14 -6.00
C VAL A 609 17.16 -14.08 -5.76
N VAL A 610 17.27 -13.60 -4.52
CA VAL A 610 18.31 -12.62 -4.14
C VAL A 610 19.69 -13.29 -4.10
N ARG A 611 20.76 -12.53 -4.36
CA ARG A 611 22.13 -13.01 -4.17
C ARG A 611 22.37 -13.39 -2.70
N ASN A 612 23.14 -14.46 -2.45
CA ASN A 612 23.48 -14.92 -1.10
C ASN A 612 24.22 -13.88 -0.23
N ASP A 613 24.83 -12.85 -0.83
CA ASP A 613 25.53 -11.76 -0.16
C ASP A 613 24.67 -10.49 0.04
N CYS A 614 23.37 -10.56 -0.29
CA CYS A 614 22.43 -9.44 -0.20
C CYS A 614 21.20 -9.83 0.62
N GLY A 615 20.76 -8.96 1.53
CA GLY A 615 19.46 -9.08 2.19
C GLY A 615 18.30 -8.75 1.23
N CYS A 616 17.09 -9.12 1.62
CA CYS A 616 15.86 -8.70 0.94
C CYS A 616 14.75 -8.34 1.96
N GLY A 617 13.70 -7.66 1.48
CA GLY A 617 12.48 -7.40 2.25
C GLY A 617 11.84 -8.67 2.79
N SER A 618 10.85 -8.50 3.67
CA SER A 618 9.82 -9.52 3.90
C SER A 618 8.64 -9.18 3.00
N THR A 619 7.58 -9.97 3.09
CA THR A 619 6.29 -9.73 2.43
C THR A 619 5.16 -10.18 3.34
N ILE A 620 3.92 -9.85 2.99
CA ILE A 620 2.72 -10.37 3.68
C ILE A 620 2.56 -11.90 3.59
N GLY A 621 3.11 -12.58 2.57
CA GLY A 621 2.96 -14.02 2.37
C GLY A 621 3.40 -14.87 3.57
N PRO A 622 4.65 -14.75 4.04
CA PRO A 622 5.13 -15.38 5.28
C PRO A 622 4.29 -15.03 6.51
N VAL A 623 3.82 -13.78 6.62
CA VAL A 623 3.05 -13.27 7.78
C VAL A 623 1.67 -13.93 7.83
N ILE A 624 0.92 -13.90 6.72
CA ILE A 624 -0.40 -14.54 6.61
C ILE A 624 -0.26 -16.06 6.80
N SER A 625 0.76 -16.68 6.20
CA SER A 625 1.02 -18.12 6.34
C SER A 625 1.29 -18.52 7.79
N THR A 626 2.06 -17.72 8.54
CA THR A 626 2.34 -17.95 9.96
C THR A 626 1.08 -17.75 10.82
N ASN A 627 0.29 -16.70 10.55
CA ASN A 627 -0.90 -16.37 11.33
C ASN A 627 -2.10 -17.31 11.07
N THR A 628 -2.17 -17.97 9.91
CA THR A 628 -3.34 -18.77 9.51
C THR A 628 -3.05 -20.26 9.30
N GLY A 629 -1.79 -20.65 9.06
CA GLY A 629 -1.43 -22.00 8.62
C GLY A 629 -1.79 -22.32 7.15
N MET A 630 -2.24 -21.33 6.37
CA MET A 630 -2.49 -21.48 4.93
C MET A 630 -1.20 -21.61 4.12
N ARG A 631 -1.30 -22.28 2.96
CA ARG A 631 -0.24 -22.33 1.95
C ARG A 631 -0.18 -20.99 1.21
N ALA A 632 1.03 -20.49 0.98
CA ALA A 632 1.24 -19.20 0.30
C ALA A 632 2.33 -19.27 -0.79
N ILE A 633 2.23 -18.33 -1.74
CA ILE A 633 3.27 -18.00 -2.72
C ILE A 633 3.38 -16.47 -2.81
N ASP A 634 4.60 -15.96 -2.95
CA ASP A 634 4.85 -14.54 -3.20
C ASP A 634 5.23 -14.30 -4.66
N MET A 635 4.56 -13.35 -5.28
CA MET A 635 4.69 -13.02 -6.70
C MET A 635 4.59 -11.52 -6.95
N GLY A 636 5.06 -11.04 -8.10
CA GLY A 636 4.97 -9.62 -8.47
C GLY A 636 5.08 -9.34 -9.95
N CYS A 637 4.67 -8.13 -10.35
CA CYS A 637 5.13 -7.55 -11.61
C CYS A 637 6.60 -7.07 -11.45
N PRO A 638 7.45 -7.20 -12.47
CA PRO A 638 8.82 -6.70 -12.43
C PRO A 638 8.89 -5.17 -12.61
N GLN A 639 9.47 -4.46 -11.65
CA GLN A 639 9.65 -3.00 -11.67
C GLN A 639 11.09 -2.53 -11.33
N LEU A 640 11.37 -1.27 -11.65
CA LEU A 640 12.59 -0.53 -11.30
C LEU A 640 12.26 0.65 -10.36
N SER A 641 13.29 1.11 -9.64
CA SER A 641 13.22 2.26 -8.73
C SER A 641 12.18 2.12 -7.61
N MET A 642 11.95 0.89 -7.17
CA MET A 642 11.10 0.52 -6.03
C MET A 642 11.34 1.43 -4.81
N HIS A 643 10.26 1.85 -4.14
CA HIS A 643 10.24 2.83 -3.04
C HIS A 643 10.65 4.28 -3.43
N SER A 644 10.78 4.60 -4.71
CA SER A 644 10.90 5.98 -5.21
C SER A 644 9.56 6.71 -5.13
N ILE A 645 9.59 8.04 -5.04
CA ILE A 645 8.36 8.84 -5.29
C ILE A 645 7.83 8.67 -6.72
N ARG A 646 8.68 8.19 -7.65
CA ARG A 646 8.28 7.80 -9.02
C ARG A 646 9.07 6.58 -9.47
N GLU A 647 8.34 5.49 -9.68
CA GLU A 647 8.80 4.13 -9.97
C GLU A 647 8.60 3.81 -11.47
N THR A 648 8.96 2.61 -11.93
CA THR A 648 8.78 2.23 -13.34
C THR A 648 8.56 0.73 -13.55
N MET A 649 7.48 0.33 -14.23
CA MET A 649 7.19 -1.05 -14.62
C MET A 649 6.90 -1.21 -16.12
N GLY A 650 6.83 -2.44 -16.62
CA GLY A 650 6.39 -2.74 -17.99
C GLY A 650 4.86 -2.78 -18.13
N VAL A 651 4.31 -2.17 -19.19
CA VAL A 651 2.85 -2.13 -19.43
C VAL A 651 2.24 -3.53 -19.67
N LYS A 652 3.01 -4.46 -20.24
CA LYS A 652 2.54 -5.84 -20.50
C LYS A 652 2.43 -6.67 -19.23
N ASP A 653 3.23 -6.34 -18.21
CA ASP A 653 3.21 -7.09 -16.95
C ASP A 653 1.87 -6.91 -16.22
N LEU A 654 1.21 -5.76 -16.36
CA LEU A 654 -0.18 -5.56 -15.92
C LEU A 654 -1.12 -6.58 -16.58
N THR A 655 -1.08 -6.71 -17.92
CA THR A 655 -1.96 -7.67 -18.62
C THR A 655 -1.64 -9.12 -18.29
N HIS A 656 -0.36 -9.46 -18.10
CA HIS A 656 0.05 -10.80 -17.67
C HIS A 656 -0.39 -11.09 -16.22
N GLY A 657 -0.36 -10.09 -15.34
CA GLY A 657 -0.86 -10.17 -13.96
C GLY A 657 -2.36 -10.36 -13.89
N LEU A 658 -3.15 -9.52 -14.57
CA LEU A 658 -4.62 -9.64 -14.61
C LEU A 658 -5.05 -11.01 -15.16
N ALA A 659 -4.43 -11.46 -16.25
CA ALA A 659 -4.71 -12.77 -16.83
C ALA A 659 -4.35 -13.93 -15.88
N LEU A 660 -3.22 -13.83 -15.15
CA LEU A 660 -2.86 -14.82 -14.14
C LEU A 660 -3.82 -14.82 -12.94
N PHE A 661 -4.32 -13.66 -12.50
CA PHE A 661 -5.25 -13.57 -11.38
C PHE A 661 -6.63 -14.13 -11.75
N ARG A 662 -7.11 -13.86 -12.97
CA ARG A 662 -8.33 -14.49 -13.53
C ARG A 662 -8.16 -16.01 -13.65
N ALA A 663 -7.02 -16.49 -14.14
CA ALA A 663 -6.70 -17.92 -14.19
C ALA A 663 -6.59 -18.55 -12.78
N PHE A 664 -6.06 -17.84 -11.79
CA PHE A 664 -6.02 -18.31 -10.40
C PHE A 664 -7.42 -18.50 -9.80
N PHE A 665 -8.32 -17.51 -9.97
CA PHE A 665 -9.70 -17.66 -9.51
C PHE A 665 -10.47 -18.76 -10.26
N ALA A 666 -10.22 -18.98 -11.55
CA ALA A 666 -10.87 -20.02 -12.33
C ALA A 666 -10.32 -21.44 -12.06
N ASP A 667 -9.01 -21.64 -12.16
CA ASP A 667 -8.40 -22.97 -12.30
C ASP A 667 -7.79 -23.54 -11.01
N PHE A 668 -7.56 -22.73 -9.96
CA PHE A 668 -6.79 -23.15 -8.77
C PHE A 668 -7.25 -24.51 -8.20
N SER A 669 -8.55 -24.66 -7.93
CA SER A 669 -9.11 -25.85 -7.27
C SER A 669 -8.94 -27.12 -8.12
N SER A 670 -8.96 -26.97 -9.46
CA SER A 670 -8.70 -28.05 -10.43
C SER A 670 -7.21 -28.38 -10.58
N VAL A 671 -6.32 -27.41 -10.35
CA VAL A 671 -4.87 -27.63 -10.32
C VAL A 671 -4.46 -28.29 -9.01
N ASP A 672 -4.89 -27.75 -7.88
CA ASP A 672 -4.54 -28.21 -6.54
C ASP A 672 -5.03 -29.65 -6.29
N GLY A 673 -6.29 -29.94 -6.65
CA GLY A 673 -6.86 -31.29 -6.59
C GLY A 673 -6.26 -32.29 -7.60
N SER A 674 -5.31 -31.88 -8.44
CA SER A 674 -4.57 -32.76 -9.37
C SER A 674 -3.13 -33.05 -8.92
N ILE A 675 -2.72 -32.57 -7.73
CA ILE A 675 -1.40 -32.81 -7.14
C ILE A 675 -1.52 -33.88 -6.04
N GLU A 676 -0.61 -34.85 -6.05
CA GLU A 676 -0.44 -35.83 -4.96
C GLU A 676 0.20 -35.13 -3.73
N ALA A 677 -0.39 -35.32 -2.55
CA ALA A 677 -0.20 -34.47 -1.37
C ALA A 677 0.43 -35.21 -0.17
#